data_AF-A0A1Q3DZF5-F1
#
_entry.id   AF-A0A1Q3DZF5-F1
#
_cell.length_a   1.000
_cell.length_b   1.000
_cell.length_c   1.000
_cell.angle_alpha   90.00
_cell.angle_beta   90.00
_cell.angle_gamma   90.00
#
_symmetry.space_group_name_H-M   'P 1'
#
loop_
_entity.id
_entity.type
_entity.pdbx_description
1 polymer ?
#
loop_
_entity_poly.entity_id
_entity_poly.type
_entity_poly.pdbx_seq_one_letter_code
_entity_poly.pdbx_strand_id
1 'polypeptide(L)'
;MTLSLSPITGQLISSSTIPSHISNGLDDFLVLSRTIVWIENGKIKCFVLSPLLKGKTTVLQDASYKKLLDIGLGSHGLFIALKDGSSHIVSCDDGDLVPVRYFEGPTSEVSYAGGLSKDGHPYVSGLHWSPNSEVVTVEIYSPELASPVIEYSLPFDAKTHGSISHVAIESATDVIGRLFLTTTTGAIQVWEQDKHIWTREEGLSELKAAKFVELPERLSVLGGEGRSEEGFVGRLIRQAKDVKDLPNYIIRFAKRFATGSYESATSSATFSAPSSSALQLPYRDAFGFRQVLVVSTSYGKAYGIDTSNGDILWNRVLGIGQDPVANAVPFGDKLFIMKTVGDADINSEAGPEVVILAKSRVEENVLLFHLDALTGQDILQPSTFVELLHGSIHDTYMLQLSGKKVIVLLDSELKVHLYPDNAESQELFSNASALSVPLRITSSQGHRRLVGHQFSTKPNVNGQSEYFAFPTWTLSLTEGHDVQAIINPIRDPVASIGKVLGNRTTLYKYLNPHVVLVLTTPHSSTALTSNAHCGLYLVDSVKGSVVYEATLPTEGNVCNVKATFTENWLIYHYYDNEYEDIGHTKGYKVVTVELYEGKQIDDKTRSSELSSYSDKMMEYATYEQSFVYPHAISAITLTSTKFGISSKDVIVANANGKIQSFSRRLLNPRRPIGRKPSSEEQEEYLVQYDPLLPDDPRKVISHNYDVAHIRSISTSPALLESTSLVFAYGLDLFLTRVAPSNTFDILNESFNKADSNEEEATGKVVLKQLSVEVGKCVYPVQRYDALDYSADCKPTSKANNRGQAVP
;
A
#
# COMPACT_ATOMS: atom_id res chain seq x y z
N MET A 1 -3.37 -46.11 -24.35
CA MET A 1 -3.40 -47.48 -23.79
C MET A 1 -4.09 -47.41 -22.44
N THR A 2 -5.12 -48.21 -22.21
CA THR A 2 -5.90 -48.17 -20.96
C THR A 2 -5.61 -49.43 -20.15
N LEU A 3 -5.31 -49.26 -18.86
CA LEU A 3 -4.96 -50.34 -17.94
C LEU A 3 -6.01 -50.42 -16.82
N SER A 4 -6.44 -51.64 -16.51
CA SER A 4 -7.32 -51.97 -15.38
C SER A 4 -6.48 -52.68 -14.33
N LEU A 5 -6.38 -52.11 -13.13
CA LEU A 5 -5.57 -52.62 -12.02
C LEU A 5 -6.49 -53.04 -10.86
N SER A 6 -6.10 -54.09 -10.13
CA SER A 6 -6.76 -54.49 -8.90
C SER A 6 -6.54 -53.43 -7.81
N PRO A 7 -7.60 -52.87 -7.22
CA PRO A 7 -7.45 -51.85 -6.18
C PRO A 7 -6.84 -52.40 -4.88
N ILE A 8 -6.91 -53.72 -4.67
CA ILE A 8 -6.41 -54.39 -3.45
C ILE A 8 -4.95 -54.82 -3.61
N THR A 9 -4.57 -55.31 -4.80
CA THR A 9 -3.26 -55.96 -5.01
C THR A 9 -2.34 -55.21 -5.98
N GLY A 10 -2.84 -54.18 -6.67
CA GLY A 10 -2.10 -53.45 -7.70
C GLY A 10 -1.79 -54.26 -8.98
N GLN A 11 -2.26 -55.50 -9.07
CA GLN A 11 -2.01 -56.36 -10.24
C GLN A 11 -2.83 -55.91 -11.46
N LEU A 12 -2.24 -56.01 -12.65
CA LEU A 12 -2.92 -55.78 -13.94
C LEU A 12 -3.98 -56.84 -14.18
N ILE A 13 -5.25 -56.41 -14.21
CA ILE A 13 -6.43 -57.23 -14.51
C ILE A 13 -6.62 -57.35 -16.03
N SER A 14 -6.57 -56.22 -16.75
CA SER A 14 -6.75 -56.16 -18.20
C SER A 14 -6.05 -54.94 -18.76
N SER A 15 -5.52 -55.06 -19.98
CA SER A 15 -5.00 -53.92 -20.76
C SER A 15 -5.62 -53.95 -22.15
N SER A 16 -6.16 -52.81 -22.58
CA SER A 16 -6.73 -52.68 -23.93
C SER A 16 -6.21 -51.41 -24.60
N THR A 17 -5.93 -51.52 -25.89
CA THR A 17 -5.54 -50.39 -26.72
C THR A 17 -6.80 -49.84 -27.37
N ILE A 18 -7.35 -48.77 -26.79
CA ILE A 18 -8.46 -48.04 -27.38
C ILE A 18 -7.89 -47.21 -28.55
N PRO A 19 -8.34 -47.43 -29.81
CA PRO A 19 -7.93 -46.60 -30.92
C PRO A 19 -8.52 -45.20 -30.75
N SER A 20 -7.67 -44.24 -30.41
CA SER A 20 -8.02 -42.83 -30.19
C SER A 20 -6.94 -41.93 -30.79
N HIS A 21 -7.33 -40.96 -31.60
CA HIS A 21 -6.44 -39.91 -32.09
C HIS A 21 -6.65 -38.65 -31.23
N ILE A 22 -5.95 -38.60 -30.09
CA ILE A 22 -5.96 -37.47 -29.16
C ILE A 22 -4.72 -36.63 -29.48
N SER A 23 -4.91 -35.38 -29.88
CA SER A 23 -3.82 -34.50 -30.32
C SER A 23 -3.46 -33.42 -29.31
N ASN A 24 -4.45 -32.91 -28.55
CA ASN A 24 -4.30 -31.75 -27.66
C ASN A 24 -4.33 -32.09 -26.16
N GLY A 25 -4.13 -33.36 -25.79
CA GLY A 25 -4.05 -33.76 -24.38
C GLY A 25 -5.38 -33.68 -23.63
N LEU A 26 -5.44 -33.00 -22.48
CA LEU A 26 -6.57 -32.99 -21.54
C LEU A 26 -7.84 -32.27 -22.05
N ASP A 27 -7.76 -31.46 -23.11
CA ASP A 27 -8.93 -30.76 -23.68
C ASP A 27 -9.75 -31.64 -24.64
N ASP A 28 -9.14 -32.72 -25.14
CA ASP A 28 -9.74 -33.61 -26.14
C ASP A 28 -10.50 -34.79 -25.51
N PHE A 29 -10.35 -35.04 -24.20
CA PHE A 29 -11.02 -36.15 -23.50
C PHE A 29 -11.41 -35.81 -22.05
N LEU A 30 -12.50 -36.40 -21.58
CA LEU A 30 -13.00 -36.34 -20.21
C LEU A 30 -13.20 -37.74 -19.64
N VAL A 31 -12.95 -37.91 -18.35
CA VAL A 31 -13.23 -39.15 -17.62
C VAL A 31 -14.42 -38.90 -16.70
N LEU A 32 -15.55 -39.51 -17.05
CA LEU A 32 -16.74 -39.61 -16.22
C LEU A 32 -16.58 -40.79 -15.25
N SER A 33 -17.52 -41.01 -14.32
CA SER A 33 -17.34 -42.02 -13.26
C SER A 33 -17.06 -43.45 -13.75
N ARG A 34 -17.66 -43.87 -14.87
CA ARG A 34 -17.46 -45.22 -15.46
C ARG A 34 -17.19 -45.18 -16.97
N THR A 35 -16.92 -44.02 -17.52
CA THR A 35 -16.90 -43.79 -18.98
C THR A 35 -15.83 -42.78 -19.32
N ILE A 36 -15.13 -43.00 -20.43
CA ILE A 36 -14.22 -42.02 -21.02
C ILE A 36 -14.85 -41.48 -22.29
N VAL A 37 -14.87 -40.16 -22.44
CA VAL A 37 -15.42 -39.45 -23.59
C VAL A 37 -14.29 -38.68 -24.26
N TRP A 38 -14.21 -38.66 -25.59
CA TRP A 38 -13.22 -37.85 -26.30
C TRP A 38 -13.75 -37.36 -27.66
N ILE A 39 -13.09 -36.34 -28.21
CA ILE A 39 -13.36 -35.82 -29.55
C ILE A 39 -12.37 -36.44 -30.54
N GLU A 40 -12.90 -36.91 -31.67
CA GLU A 40 -12.09 -37.40 -32.78
C GLU A 40 -12.74 -37.01 -34.11
N ASN A 41 -12.01 -36.28 -34.96
CA ASN A 41 -12.52 -35.73 -36.23
C ASN A 41 -13.84 -34.96 -36.08
N GLY A 42 -13.97 -34.18 -35.00
CA GLY A 42 -15.17 -33.38 -34.70
C GLY A 42 -16.38 -34.17 -34.19
N LYS A 43 -16.24 -35.48 -33.94
CA LYS A 43 -17.28 -36.35 -33.37
C LYS A 43 -16.93 -36.74 -31.94
N ILE A 44 -17.96 -36.85 -31.09
CA ILE A 44 -17.80 -37.32 -29.72
C ILE A 44 -17.88 -38.84 -29.69
N LYS A 45 -16.89 -39.47 -29.05
CA LYS A 45 -16.83 -40.91 -28.82
C LYS A 45 -16.87 -41.19 -27.32
N CYS A 46 -17.58 -42.23 -26.90
CA CYS A 46 -17.65 -42.67 -25.50
C CYS A 46 -17.26 -44.15 -25.41
N PHE A 47 -16.53 -44.52 -24.36
CA PHE A 47 -16.14 -45.90 -24.07
C PHE A 47 -16.34 -46.20 -22.58
N VAL A 48 -17.03 -47.30 -22.27
CA VAL A 48 -17.33 -47.72 -20.89
C VAL A 48 -16.12 -48.42 -20.27
N LEU A 49 -15.62 -47.86 -19.17
CA LEU A 49 -14.52 -48.39 -18.37
C LEU A 49 -15.04 -49.52 -17.47
N SER A 50 -14.93 -50.75 -17.97
CA SER A 50 -15.21 -51.98 -17.20
C SER A 50 -13.91 -52.70 -16.82
N PRO A 51 -13.88 -53.51 -15.75
CA PRO A 51 -12.66 -54.21 -15.30
C PRO A 51 -11.99 -55.06 -16.40
N LEU A 52 -12.80 -55.59 -17.34
CA LEU A 52 -12.33 -56.41 -18.45
C LEU A 52 -12.04 -55.62 -19.73
N LEU A 53 -12.44 -54.33 -19.82
CA LEU A 53 -12.25 -53.45 -20.98
C LEU A 53 -12.75 -54.03 -22.33
N LYS A 54 -13.84 -54.82 -22.31
CA LYS A 54 -14.40 -55.50 -23.51
C LYS A 54 -15.50 -54.70 -24.24
N GLY A 55 -15.69 -53.43 -23.88
CA GLY A 55 -16.72 -52.57 -24.47
C GLY A 55 -16.46 -52.22 -25.94
N LYS A 56 -17.49 -51.72 -26.63
CA LYS A 56 -17.35 -51.07 -27.94
C LYS A 56 -17.43 -49.56 -27.76
N THR A 57 -16.75 -48.83 -28.64
CA THR A 57 -16.84 -47.36 -28.67
C THR A 57 -18.15 -46.93 -29.32
N THR A 58 -18.94 -46.14 -28.61
CA THR A 58 -20.13 -45.46 -29.14
C THR A 58 -19.72 -44.13 -29.75
N VAL A 59 -20.35 -43.72 -30.85
CA VAL A 59 -20.05 -42.47 -31.55
C VAL A 59 -21.33 -41.66 -31.71
N LEU A 60 -21.31 -40.42 -31.24
CA LEU A 60 -22.33 -39.44 -31.56
C LEU A 60 -22.12 -38.99 -33.02
N GLN A 61 -23.12 -39.20 -33.87
CA GLN A 61 -22.96 -39.02 -35.33
C GLN A 61 -22.79 -37.56 -35.76
N ASP A 62 -23.24 -36.61 -34.94
CA ASP A 62 -23.08 -35.18 -35.18
C ASP A 62 -21.60 -34.78 -35.21
N ALA A 63 -21.20 -34.03 -36.23
CA ALA A 63 -19.82 -33.74 -36.56
C ALA A 63 -19.62 -32.22 -36.62
N SER A 64 -18.95 -31.67 -35.61
CA SER A 64 -18.50 -30.25 -35.50
C SER A 64 -18.10 -29.87 -34.07
N TYR A 65 -17.85 -30.83 -33.17
CA TYR A 65 -17.45 -30.54 -31.80
C TYR A 65 -15.96 -30.20 -31.73
N LYS A 66 -15.63 -29.12 -31.03
CA LYS A 66 -14.27 -28.62 -30.89
C LYS A 66 -13.66 -28.90 -29.53
N LYS A 67 -14.45 -28.83 -28.47
CA LYS A 67 -13.98 -28.94 -27.09
C LYS A 67 -15.02 -29.58 -26.18
N LEU A 68 -14.57 -30.37 -25.21
CA LEU A 68 -15.39 -30.89 -24.11
C LEU A 68 -15.10 -30.07 -22.84
N LEU A 69 -16.14 -29.79 -22.06
CA LEU A 69 -16.03 -29.12 -20.77
C LEU A 69 -16.62 -30.00 -19.67
N ASP A 70 -15.82 -30.24 -18.63
CA ASP A 70 -16.30 -30.83 -17.38
C ASP A 70 -16.96 -29.75 -16.52
N ILE A 71 -18.17 -30.04 -16.08
CA ILE A 71 -19.00 -29.17 -15.23
C ILE A 71 -19.19 -29.77 -13.83
N GLY A 72 -18.41 -30.79 -13.45
CA GLY A 72 -18.47 -31.43 -12.14
C GLY A 72 -19.61 -32.44 -11.98
N LEU A 73 -20.27 -32.84 -13.08
CA LEU A 73 -21.40 -33.78 -13.08
C LEU A 73 -21.04 -35.15 -13.68
N GLY A 74 -19.76 -35.52 -13.68
CA GLY A 74 -19.29 -36.80 -14.22
C GLY A 74 -19.91 -38.05 -13.57
N SER A 75 -20.43 -37.95 -12.35
CA SER A 75 -21.18 -39.02 -11.67
C SER A 75 -22.58 -39.26 -12.23
N HIS A 76 -23.16 -38.26 -12.89
CA HIS A 76 -24.48 -38.29 -13.52
C HIS A 76 -24.36 -38.35 -15.05
N GLY A 77 -23.18 -38.63 -15.60
CA GLY A 77 -22.96 -38.78 -17.04
C GLY A 77 -23.01 -37.48 -17.85
N LEU A 78 -23.21 -36.31 -17.21
CA LEU A 78 -23.45 -35.04 -17.89
C LEU A 78 -22.16 -34.24 -18.11
N PHE A 79 -22.00 -33.69 -19.32
CA PHE A 79 -20.92 -32.78 -19.69
C PHE A 79 -21.38 -31.83 -20.80
N ILE A 80 -20.55 -30.81 -21.09
CA ILE A 80 -20.85 -29.85 -22.16
C ILE A 80 -19.91 -30.07 -23.33
N ALA A 81 -20.48 -30.08 -24.53
CA ALA A 81 -19.74 -30.15 -25.78
C ALA A 81 -19.91 -28.86 -26.57
N LEU A 82 -18.79 -28.19 -26.86
CA LEU A 82 -18.76 -26.94 -27.63
C LEU A 82 -18.73 -27.24 -29.13
N LYS A 83 -19.66 -26.63 -29.85
CA LYS A 83 -19.84 -26.67 -31.30
C LYS A 83 -19.68 -25.25 -31.86
N ASP A 84 -19.42 -25.11 -33.16
CA ASP A 84 -19.26 -23.80 -33.80
C ASP A 84 -20.48 -22.91 -33.61
N GLY A 85 -20.39 -21.99 -32.65
CA GLY A 85 -21.46 -21.03 -32.31
C GLY A 85 -22.59 -21.58 -31.44
N SER A 86 -22.48 -22.79 -30.88
CA SER A 86 -23.46 -23.34 -29.92
C SER A 86 -22.82 -24.28 -28.90
N SER A 87 -23.48 -24.52 -27.77
CA SER A 87 -23.05 -25.53 -26.80
C SER A 87 -24.15 -26.51 -26.49
N HIS A 88 -23.80 -27.79 -26.39
CA HIS A 88 -24.74 -28.87 -26.17
C HIS A 88 -24.45 -29.52 -24.82
N ILE A 89 -25.49 -29.71 -24.01
CA ILE A 89 -25.48 -30.59 -22.85
C ILE A 89 -25.64 -32.03 -23.38
N VAL A 90 -24.68 -32.89 -23.08
CA VAL A 90 -24.67 -34.29 -23.52
C VAL A 90 -24.63 -35.19 -22.29
N SER A 91 -25.50 -36.21 -22.27
CA SER A 91 -25.40 -37.31 -21.32
C SER A 91 -24.65 -38.49 -21.96
N CYS A 92 -23.69 -39.09 -21.24
CA CYS A 92 -23.19 -40.45 -21.53
C CYS A 92 -23.53 -41.38 -20.36
N ASP A 93 -24.67 -42.06 -20.45
CA ASP A 93 -25.10 -43.07 -19.49
C ASP A 93 -24.77 -44.47 -20.01
N ASP A 94 -23.87 -45.18 -19.32
CA ASP A 94 -23.45 -46.56 -19.65
C ASP A 94 -23.08 -46.80 -21.14
N GLY A 95 -22.55 -45.76 -21.79
CA GLY A 95 -22.07 -45.80 -23.17
C GLY A 95 -23.06 -45.26 -24.21
N ASP A 96 -24.26 -44.87 -23.80
CA ASP A 96 -25.25 -44.22 -24.66
C ASP A 96 -25.05 -42.70 -24.62
N LEU A 97 -24.64 -42.13 -25.76
CA LEU A 97 -24.45 -40.69 -25.94
C LEU A 97 -25.74 -40.05 -26.45
N VAL A 98 -26.36 -39.20 -25.62
CA VAL A 98 -27.60 -38.50 -25.97
C VAL A 98 -27.43 -36.99 -25.77
N PRO A 99 -27.62 -36.16 -26.82
CA PRO A 99 -27.71 -34.72 -26.66
C PRO A 99 -29.04 -34.37 -25.97
N VAL A 100 -28.96 -33.72 -24.81
CA VAL A 100 -30.12 -33.42 -23.95
C VAL A 100 -30.74 -32.08 -24.31
N ARG A 101 -29.90 -31.05 -24.46
CA ARG A 101 -30.30 -29.67 -24.75
C ARG A 101 -29.15 -28.89 -25.37
N TYR A 102 -29.47 -27.80 -26.07
CA TYR A 102 -28.51 -26.82 -26.55
C TYR A 102 -28.78 -25.47 -25.87
N PHE A 103 -27.72 -24.72 -25.57
CA PHE A 103 -27.81 -23.30 -25.24
C PHE A 103 -27.66 -22.50 -26.53
N GLU A 104 -28.55 -21.52 -26.75
CA GLU A 104 -28.49 -20.62 -27.89
C GLU A 104 -27.56 -19.44 -27.59
N GLY A 105 -26.58 -19.18 -28.47
CA GLY A 105 -25.69 -18.03 -28.36
C GLY A 105 -24.22 -18.33 -28.65
N PRO A 106 -23.42 -17.30 -28.95
CA PRO A 106 -22.01 -17.48 -29.25
C PRO A 106 -21.27 -18.07 -28.04
N THR A 107 -20.54 -19.17 -28.25
CA THR A 107 -19.84 -19.91 -27.18
C THR A 107 -18.77 -19.11 -26.46
N SER A 108 -18.29 -18.00 -27.04
CA SER A 108 -17.33 -17.07 -26.43
C SER A 108 -17.92 -16.23 -25.30
N GLU A 109 -19.26 -16.15 -25.19
CA GLU A 109 -19.99 -15.27 -24.28
C GLU A 109 -20.79 -16.05 -23.22
N VAL A 110 -20.50 -17.36 -23.08
CA VAL A 110 -21.23 -18.23 -22.15
C VAL A 110 -20.28 -18.92 -21.19
N SER A 111 -20.52 -18.71 -19.90
CA SER A 111 -19.86 -19.45 -18.82
C SER A 111 -20.78 -20.54 -18.30
N TYR A 112 -20.26 -21.76 -18.10
CA TYR A 112 -21.07 -22.90 -17.67
C TYR A 112 -20.73 -23.31 -16.24
N ALA A 113 -21.73 -23.75 -15.50
CA ALA A 113 -21.56 -24.39 -14.20
C ALA A 113 -22.52 -25.56 -14.05
N GLY A 114 -22.10 -26.58 -13.30
CA GLY A 114 -22.93 -27.72 -12.95
C GLY A 114 -22.91 -27.95 -11.44
N GLY A 115 -23.98 -28.53 -10.92
CA GLY A 115 -24.07 -28.83 -9.50
C GLY A 115 -25.24 -29.75 -9.18
N LEU A 116 -25.31 -30.14 -7.90
CA LEU A 116 -26.38 -30.99 -7.38
C LEU A 116 -27.26 -30.16 -6.45
N SER A 117 -28.57 -30.31 -6.60
CA SER A 117 -29.56 -29.82 -5.63
C SER A 117 -29.31 -30.45 -4.27
N LYS A 118 -29.89 -29.86 -3.21
CA LYS A 118 -29.93 -30.46 -1.87
C LYS A 118 -30.48 -31.89 -1.87
N ASP A 119 -31.39 -32.19 -2.79
CA ASP A 119 -32.02 -33.49 -2.96
C ASP A 119 -31.20 -34.45 -3.84
N GLY A 120 -30.04 -34.01 -4.35
CA GLY A 120 -29.13 -34.80 -5.18
C GLY A 120 -29.39 -34.71 -6.68
N HIS A 121 -30.37 -33.93 -7.12
CA HIS A 121 -30.72 -33.79 -8.53
C HIS A 121 -29.74 -32.90 -9.31
N PRO A 122 -29.26 -33.29 -10.49
CA PRO A 122 -28.33 -32.49 -11.26
C PRO A 122 -28.99 -31.25 -11.88
N TYR A 123 -28.24 -30.16 -11.94
CA TYR A 123 -28.59 -28.99 -12.74
C TYR A 123 -27.37 -28.47 -13.49
N VAL A 124 -27.61 -27.86 -14.64
CA VAL A 124 -26.61 -27.26 -15.51
C VAL A 124 -27.03 -25.83 -15.79
N SER A 125 -26.16 -24.85 -15.55
CA SER A 125 -26.42 -23.45 -15.84
C SER A 125 -25.51 -22.92 -16.94
N GLY A 126 -26.09 -22.16 -17.87
CA GLY A 126 -25.40 -21.32 -18.85
C GLY A 126 -25.60 -19.85 -18.50
N LEU A 127 -24.50 -19.13 -18.28
CA LEU A 127 -24.48 -17.69 -18.03
C LEU A 127 -24.11 -16.96 -19.31
N HIS A 128 -25.07 -16.31 -19.93
CA HIS A 128 -24.91 -15.53 -21.15
C HIS A 128 -24.62 -14.08 -20.79
N TRP A 129 -23.47 -13.56 -21.19
CA TRP A 129 -23.11 -12.17 -20.94
C TRP A 129 -22.21 -11.62 -22.05
N SER A 130 -22.34 -10.33 -22.35
CA SER A 130 -21.43 -9.63 -23.25
C SER A 130 -20.85 -8.38 -22.59
N PRO A 131 -19.60 -7.98 -22.91
CA PRO A 131 -18.96 -6.81 -22.31
C PRO A 131 -19.73 -5.49 -22.50
N ASN A 132 -20.48 -5.38 -23.59
CA ASN A 132 -21.26 -4.18 -23.91
C ASN A 132 -22.67 -4.21 -23.32
N SER A 133 -23.11 -5.35 -22.79
CA SER A 133 -24.39 -5.49 -22.12
C SER A 133 -24.23 -5.24 -20.63
N GLU A 134 -25.07 -4.36 -20.07
CA GLU A 134 -25.18 -4.16 -18.62
C GLU A 134 -26.07 -5.24 -17.96
N VAL A 135 -26.48 -6.26 -18.72
CA VAL A 135 -27.36 -7.33 -18.28
C VAL A 135 -26.73 -8.68 -18.59
N VAL A 136 -26.79 -9.56 -17.60
CA VAL A 136 -26.38 -10.97 -17.67
C VAL A 136 -27.63 -11.82 -17.61
N THR A 137 -27.75 -12.80 -18.50
CA THR A 137 -28.86 -13.76 -18.51
C THR A 137 -28.36 -15.11 -18.00
N VAL A 138 -29.09 -15.68 -17.05
CA VAL A 138 -28.79 -16.98 -16.44
C VAL A 138 -29.86 -17.95 -16.89
N GLU A 139 -29.47 -18.99 -17.62
CA GLU A 139 -30.33 -20.14 -17.92
C GLU A 139 -29.90 -21.32 -17.05
N ILE A 140 -30.83 -21.90 -16.30
CA ILE A 140 -30.62 -23.11 -15.49
C ILE A 140 -31.50 -24.22 -16.06
N TYR A 141 -30.87 -25.32 -16.45
CA TYR A 141 -31.51 -26.54 -16.87
C TYR A 141 -31.44 -27.60 -15.76
N SER A 142 -32.58 -28.22 -15.43
CA SER A 142 -32.62 -29.39 -14.56
C SER A 142 -33.65 -30.39 -15.10
N PRO A 143 -33.28 -31.67 -15.27
CA PRO A 143 -34.13 -32.66 -15.92
C PRO A 143 -35.34 -33.10 -15.07
N GLU A 144 -35.32 -32.86 -13.76
CA GLU A 144 -36.34 -33.37 -12.82
C GLU A 144 -37.46 -32.36 -12.51
N LEU A 145 -37.27 -31.10 -12.88
CA LEU A 145 -38.25 -30.03 -12.69
C LEU A 145 -39.40 -30.10 -13.71
N ALA A 146 -40.62 -29.79 -13.26
CA ALA A 146 -41.82 -29.78 -14.11
C ALA A 146 -41.72 -28.79 -15.28
N SER A 147 -41.07 -27.65 -15.04
CA SER A 147 -40.52 -26.77 -16.07
C SER A 147 -39.00 -26.93 -16.01
N PRO A 148 -38.36 -27.65 -16.94
CA PRO A 148 -36.95 -28.05 -16.82
C PRO A 148 -35.97 -26.88 -17.00
N VAL A 149 -36.47 -25.65 -17.11
CA VAL A 149 -35.71 -24.44 -17.43
C VAL A 149 -36.16 -23.30 -16.54
N ILE A 150 -35.20 -22.62 -15.96
CA ILE A 150 -35.40 -21.37 -15.25
C ILE A 150 -34.48 -20.35 -15.90
N GLU A 151 -35.05 -19.25 -16.36
CA GLU A 151 -34.30 -18.14 -16.96
C GLU A 151 -34.59 -16.86 -16.17
N TYR A 152 -33.53 -16.13 -15.81
CA TYR A 152 -33.63 -14.81 -15.22
C TYR A 152 -32.44 -13.95 -15.64
N SER A 153 -32.61 -12.64 -15.56
CA SER A 153 -31.57 -11.67 -15.88
C SER A 153 -31.21 -10.83 -14.66
N LEU A 154 -29.94 -10.47 -14.54
CA LEU A 154 -29.43 -9.60 -13.48
C LEU A 154 -28.59 -8.46 -14.07
N PRO A 155 -28.59 -7.28 -13.42
CA PRO A 155 -27.74 -6.17 -13.83
C PRO A 155 -26.28 -6.46 -13.45
N PHE A 156 -25.36 -6.21 -14.38
CA PHE A 156 -23.92 -6.38 -14.14
C PHE A 156 -23.14 -5.19 -14.70
N ASP A 157 -22.44 -4.50 -13.80
CA ASP A 157 -21.59 -3.37 -14.17
C ASP A 157 -20.18 -3.86 -14.52
N ALA A 158 -19.97 -4.12 -15.82
CA ALA A 158 -18.67 -4.52 -16.33
C ALA A 158 -17.62 -3.40 -16.21
N LYS A 159 -18.01 -2.12 -16.15
CA LYS A 159 -17.03 -1.01 -16.10
C LYS A 159 -16.31 -0.94 -14.76
N THR A 160 -16.97 -1.34 -13.68
CA THR A 160 -16.39 -1.36 -12.33
C THR A 160 -15.80 -2.72 -11.96
N HIS A 161 -16.42 -3.81 -12.41
CA HIS A 161 -16.03 -5.16 -12.02
C HIS A 161 -15.26 -5.93 -13.09
N GLY A 162 -15.15 -5.42 -14.31
CA GLY A 162 -14.52 -6.12 -15.43
C GLY A 162 -15.35 -7.31 -15.92
N SER A 163 -14.71 -8.19 -16.69
CA SER A 163 -15.34 -9.37 -17.28
C SER A 163 -15.60 -10.47 -16.26
N ILE A 164 -16.68 -11.24 -16.45
CA ILE A 164 -16.93 -12.46 -15.65
C ILE A 164 -15.92 -13.54 -16.08
N SER A 165 -15.22 -14.11 -15.10
CA SER A 165 -14.17 -15.11 -15.32
C SER A 165 -14.63 -16.52 -14.95
N HIS A 166 -15.33 -16.69 -13.82
CA HIS A 166 -15.88 -17.96 -13.39
C HIS A 166 -17.25 -17.77 -12.77
N VAL A 167 -18.05 -18.83 -12.87
CA VAL A 167 -19.40 -18.92 -12.36
C VAL A 167 -19.52 -20.21 -11.58
N ALA A 168 -20.13 -20.13 -10.40
CA ALA A 168 -20.69 -21.28 -9.71
C ALA A 168 -22.13 -20.96 -9.31
N ILE A 169 -22.98 -21.97 -9.24
CA ILE A 169 -24.36 -21.79 -8.84
C ILE A 169 -24.74 -22.83 -7.79
N GLU A 170 -25.44 -22.40 -6.76
CA GLU A 170 -26.06 -23.23 -5.73
C GLU A 170 -27.57 -23.14 -5.91
N SER A 171 -28.25 -24.26 -6.15
CA SER A 171 -29.72 -24.28 -6.19
C SER A 171 -30.28 -24.81 -4.88
N ALA A 172 -31.00 -23.97 -4.14
CA ALA A 172 -31.74 -24.37 -2.95
C ALA A 172 -33.19 -24.70 -3.35
N THR A 173 -33.52 -26.00 -3.40
CA THR A 173 -34.87 -26.57 -3.58
C THR A 173 -35.77 -25.82 -4.57
N ASP A 174 -35.86 -26.35 -5.79
CA ASP A 174 -36.76 -26.04 -6.91
C ASP A 174 -36.90 -24.60 -7.45
N VAL A 175 -36.47 -23.51 -6.78
CA VAL A 175 -36.71 -22.15 -7.35
C VAL A 175 -35.63 -21.08 -7.08
N ILE A 176 -34.78 -21.20 -6.05
CA ILE A 176 -33.84 -20.12 -5.71
C ILE A 176 -32.40 -20.54 -5.98
N GLY A 177 -31.88 -20.09 -7.13
CA GLY A 177 -30.47 -20.17 -7.49
C GLY A 177 -29.67 -19.03 -6.88
N ARG A 178 -28.65 -19.35 -6.09
CA ARG A 178 -27.60 -18.43 -5.68
C ARG A 178 -26.43 -18.53 -6.63
N LEU A 179 -26.10 -17.41 -7.25
CA LEU A 179 -25.04 -17.30 -8.23
C LEU A 179 -23.80 -16.70 -7.56
N PHE A 180 -22.68 -17.40 -7.70
CA PHE A 180 -21.37 -16.97 -7.26
C PHE A 180 -20.54 -16.61 -8.49
N LEU A 181 -20.15 -15.35 -8.61
CA LEU A 181 -19.41 -14.81 -9.73
C LEU A 181 -18.02 -14.39 -9.29
N THR A 182 -17.00 -14.68 -10.10
CA THR A 182 -15.67 -14.09 -9.96
C THR A 182 -15.30 -13.34 -11.23
N THR A 183 -14.74 -12.15 -11.09
CA THR A 183 -14.42 -11.29 -12.23
C THR A 183 -12.92 -11.17 -12.47
N THR A 184 -12.53 -10.68 -13.65
CA THR A 184 -11.12 -10.48 -14.02
C THR A 184 -10.41 -9.41 -13.19
N THR A 185 -11.16 -8.54 -12.49
CA THR A 185 -10.60 -7.57 -11.54
C THR A 185 -10.38 -8.15 -10.13
N GLY A 186 -10.75 -9.41 -9.91
CA GLY A 186 -10.66 -10.08 -8.61
C GLY A 186 -11.86 -9.80 -7.70
N ALA A 187 -12.97 -9.27 -8.22
CA ALA A 187 -14.19 -9.14 -7.41
C ALA A 187 -14.94 -10.47 -7.35
N ILE A 188 -15.42 -10.81 -6.16
CA ILE A 188 -16.34 -11.92 -5.90
C ILE A 188 -17.71 -11.33 -5.60
N GLN A 189 -18.74 -11.80 -6.30
CA GLN A 189 -20.11 -11.36 -6.06
C GLN A 189 -21.02 -12.56 -5.80
N VAL A 190 -21.93 -12.39 -4.85
CA VAL A 190 -23.02 -13.34 -4.62
C VAL A 190 -24.36 -12.67 -4.89
N TRP A 191 -25.14 -13.35 -5.71
CA TRP A 191 -26.46 -12.95 -6.13
C TRP A 191 -27.47 -14.03 -5.75
N GLU A 192 -28.66 -13.61 -5.37
CA GLU A 192 -29.82 -14.48 -5.19
C GLU A 192 -30.83 -14.06 -6.24
N GLN A 193 -30.93 -14.83 -7.33
CA GLN A 193 -31.66 -14.43 -8.54
C GLN A 193 -31.22 -13.06 -9.09
N ASP A 194 -32.09 -12.05 -9.06
CA ASP A 194 -31.84 -10.67 -9.50
C ASP A 194 -31.30 -9.76 -8.38
N LYS A 195 -31.26 -10.25 -7.14
CA LYS A 195 -30.87 -9.48 -5.97
C LYS A 195 -29.39 -9.67 -5.64
N HIS A 196 -28.64 -8.56 -5.68
CA HIS A 196 -27.28 -8.49 -5.16
C HIS A 196 -27.28 -8.68 -3.64
N ILE A 197 -26.46 -9.60 -3.12
CA ILE A 197 -26.33 -9.86 -1.69
C ILE A 197 -25.09 -9.16 -1.14
N TRP A 198 -23.93 -9.40 -1.75
CA TRP A 198 -22.67 -8.75 -1.38
C TRP A 198 -21.63 -8.83 -2.50
N THR A 199 -20.67 -7.91 -2.45
CA THR A 199 -19.45 -7.93 -3.25
C THR A 199 -18.25 -7.93 -2.31
N ARG A 200 -17.24 -8.74 -2.64
CA ARG A 200 -15.95 -8.77 -1.95
C ARG A 200 -14.83 -8.55 -2.96
N GLU A 201 -14.05 -7.50 -2.77
CA GLU A 201 -12.97 -7.10 -3.68
C GLU A 201 -11.66 -7.83 -3.29
N GLU A 202 -11.47 -9.06 -3.77
CA GLU A 202 -10.23 -9.82 -3.52
C GLU A 202 -9.03 -9.30 -4.33
N GLY A 203 -9.25 -8.45 -5.34
CA GLY A 203 -8.17 -7.79 -6.07
C GLY A 203 -7.22 -6.98 -5.16
N LEU A 204 -7.70 -6.56 -3.98
CA LEU A 204 -6.92 -5.85 -2.96
C LEU A 204 -5.87 -6.72 -2.26
N SER A 205 -5.91 -8.04 -2.40
CA SER A 205 -4.90 -8.95 -1.83
C SER A 205 -3.54 -8.91 -2.55
N GLU A 206 -3.45 -8.23 -3.69
CA GLU A 206 -2.22 -8.09 -4.45
C GLU A 206 -2.00 -6.65 -4.93
N LEU A 207 -1.71 -5.77 -3.98
CA LEU A 207 -1.31 -4.40 -4.28
C LEU A 207 0.09 -4.33 -4.91
N LYS A 208 0.23 -3.52 -5.96
CA LYS A 208 1.51 -3.18 -6.61
C LYS A 208 2.09 -1.87 -6.12
N ALA A 209 1.25 -0.91 -5.74
CA ALA A 209 1.66 0.36 -5.17
C ALA A 209 0.57 0.92 -4.24
N ALA A 210 0.97 1.68 -3.24
CA ALA A 210 0.08 2.40 -2.33
C ALA A 210 0.68 3.77 -1.98
N LYS A 211 -0.09 4.84 -2.15
CA LYS A 211 0.30 6.20 -1.74
C LYS A 211 -0.82 6.89 -1.00
N PHE A 212 -0.44 7.61 0.05
CA PHE A 212 -1.33 8.48 0.79
C PHE A 212 -1.46 9.82 0.06
N VAL A 213 -2.68 10.33 -0.03
CA VAL A 213 -3.01 11.64 -0.60
C VAL A 213 -3.82 12.42 0.42
N GLU A 214 -3.34 13.61 0.75
CA GLU A 214 -4.03 14.50 1.69
C GLU A 214 -5.40 14.95 1.15
N LEU A 215 -6.35 15.10 2.07
CA LEU A 215 -7.66 15.65 1.75
C LEU A 215 -7.68 17.18 1.88
N PRO A 216 -8.49 17.89 1.07
CA PRO A 216 -8.68 19.33 1.20
C PRO A 216 -9.45 19.72 2.47
N GLU A 217 -9.30 20.97 2.92
CA GLU A 217 -10.06 21.51 4.07
C GLU A 217 -11.56 21.58 3.76
N ARG A 218 -12.40 21.25 4.76
CA ARG A 218 -13.86 21.29 4.62
C ARG A 218 -14.40 22.61 4.06
N LEU A 219 -13.84 23.73 4.51
CA LEU A 219 -14.25 25.06 4.04
C LEU A 219 -13.82 25.32 2.59
N SER A 220 -12.69 24.77 2.14
CA SER A 220 -12.28 24.85 0.74
C SER A 220 -13.22 24.04 -0.15
N VAL A 221 -13.66 22.86 0.31
CA VAL A 221 -14.60 21.99 -0.41
C VAL A 221 -16.02 22.58 -0.47
N LEU A 222 -16.49 23.17 0.62
CA LEU A 222 -17.84 23.73 0.71
C LEU A 222 -17.95 25.18 0.23
N GLY A 223 -16.82 25.89 0.15
CA GLY A 223 -16.79 27.34 0.04
C GLY A 223 -16.62 27.90 -1.36
N GLY A 224 -16.11 27.15 -2.34
CA GLY A 224 -15.94 27.57 -3.74
C GLY A 224 -15.06 28.82 -3.99
N GLU A 225 -14.77 29.62 -2.97
CA GLU A 225 -13.96 30.83 -3.04
C GLU A 225 -12.59 30.53 -2.43
N GLY A 226 -11.62 30.28 -3.31
CA GLY A 226 -10.21 30.23 -2.95
C GLY A 226 -9.80 31.47 -2.16
N ARG A 227 -9.11 31.25 -1.04
CA ARG A 227 -8.55 32.31 -0.19
C ARG A 227 -7.43 33.03 -0.95
N SER A 228 -7.75 34.02 -1.77
CA SER A 228 -6.77 34.98 -2.29
C SER A 228 -6.47 36.05 -1.23
N GLU A 229 -5.54 36.98 -1.54
CA GLU A 229 -5.25 38.17 -0.72
C GLU A 229 -6.51 39.01 -0.49
N GLU A 230 -7.30 38.59 0.50
CA GLU A 230 -8.54 39.22 0.87
C GLU A 230 -8.19 40.58 1.49
N GLY A 231 -8.35 41.64 0.69
CA GLY A 231 -8.25 43.01 1.18
C GLY A 231 -9.17 43.19 2.39
N PHE A 232 -8.84 44.15 3.26
CA PHE A 232 -9.54 44.36 4.53
C PHE A 232 -11.09 44.35 4.41
N VAL A 233 -11.63 44.93 3.34
CA VAL A 233 -13.06 45.01 3.08
C VAL A 233 -13.68 43.64 2.75
N GLY A 234 -13.02 42.82 1.93
CA GLY A 234 -13.47 41.46 1.63
C GLY A 234 -13.57 40.63 2.91
N ARG A 235 -12.52 40.73 3.76
CA ARG A 235 -12.46 40.04 5.06
C ARG A 235 -13.57 40.47 5.99
N LEU A 236 -13.89 41.77 6.03
CA LEU A 236 -14.97 42.30 6.85
C LEU A 236 -16.34 41.77 6.40
N ILE A 237 -16.58 41.74 5.08
CA ILE A 237 -17.83 41.22 4.50
C ILE A 237 -17.98 39.73 4.81
N ARG A 238 -16.91 38.95 4.66
CA ARG A 238 -16.91 37.53 5.00
C ARG A 238 -17.14 37.31 6.49
N GLN A 239 -16.43 38.02 7.35
CA GLN A 239 -16.65 37.93 8.81
C GLN A 239 -18.08 38.30 9.17
N ALA A 240 -18.67 39.32 8.54
CA ALA A 240 -20.08 39.68 8.74
C ALA A 240 -21.05 38.60 8.24
N LYS A 241 -20.68 37.86 7.17
CA LYS A 241 -21.43 36.71 6.66
C LYS A 241 -21.32 35.52 7.62
N ASP A 242 -20.14 35.23 8.14
CA ASP A 242 -19.86 34.16 9.12
C ASP A 242 -20.56 34.41 10.47
N VAL A 243 -20.76 35.67 10.86
CA VAL A 243 -21.52 36.04 12.07
C VAL A 243 -22.97 35.52 12.03
N LYS A 244 -23.55 35.28 10.85
CA LYS A 244 -24.89 34.67 10.74
C LYS A 244 -24.94 33.26 11.33
N ASP A 245 -23.83 32.53 11.29
CA ASP A 245 -23.72 31.18 11.86
C ASP A 245 -23.32 31.18 13.35
N LEU A 246 -22.98 32.34 13.92
CA LEU A 246 -22.57 32.48 15.33
C LEU A 246 -23.62 31.93 16.33
N PRO A 247 -24.94 32.15 16.18
CA PRO A 247 -25.93 31.58 17.11
C PRO A 247 -25.90 30.05 17.10
N ASN A 248 -25.82 29.44 15.92
CA ASN A 248 -25.71 27.99 15.78
C ASN A 248 -24.38 27.47 16.35
N TYR A 249 -23.29 28.21 16.17
CA TYR A 249 -22.00 27.90 16.78
C TYR A 249 -22.08 27.92 18.31
N ILE A 250 -22.68 28.95 18.92
CA ILE A 250 -22.82 29.09 20.38
C ILE A 250 -23.64 27.94 20.94
N ILE A 251 -24.74 27.56 20.29
CA ILE A 251 -25.54 26.39 20.70
C ILE A 251 -24.72 25.10 20.65
N ARG A 252 -23.96 24.88 19.57
CA ARG A 252 -23.07 23.72 19.44
C ARG A 252 -21.91 23.76 20.45
N PHE A 253 -21.39 24.93 20.76
CA PHE A 253 -20.35 25.12 21.77
C PHE A 253 -20.89 24.79 23.16
N ALA A 254 -22.04 25.35 23.56
CA ALA A 254 -22.67 25.07 24.84
C ALA A 254 -23.00 23.58 24.99
N LYS A 255 -23.50 22.94 23.92
CA LYS A 255 -23.68 21.47 23.89
C LYS A 255 -22.36 20.74 24.09
N ARG A 256 -21.33 21.02 23.28
CA ARG A 256 -20.00 20.36 23.40
C ARG A 256 -19.36 20.58 24.78
N PHE A 257 -19.54 21.77 25.36
CA PHE A 257 -19.07 22.10 26.69
C PHE A 257 -19.80 21.30 27.77
N ALA A 258 -21.12 21.16 27.66
CA ALA A 258 -21.93 20.39 28.61
C ALA A 258 -21.75 18.87 28.46
N THR A 259 -21.54 18.36 27.25
CA THR A 259 -21.41 16.92 26.95
C THR A 259 -19.96 16.42 26.99
N GLY A 260 -18.97 17.32 27.03
CA GLY A 260 -17.55 16.96 26.92
C GLY A 260 -17.16 16.37 25.56
N SER A 261 -18.02 16.45 24.54
CA SER A 261 -17.81 15.85 23.21
C SER A 261 -16.89 16.72 22.35
N TYR A 262 -15.61 16.71 22.66
CA TYR A 262 -14.55 17.31 21.85
C TYR A 262 -13.98 16.26 20.89
N GLU A 263 -13.52 16.69 19.70
CA GLU A 263 -12.73 15.80 18.84
C GLU A 263 -11.48 15.36 19.61
N SER A 264 -11.30 14.05 19.73
CA SER A 264 -10.22 13.45 20.51
C SER A 264 -9.21 12.77 19.59
N ALA A 265 -7.95 12.77 19.97
CA ALA A 265 -6.91 12.13 19.18
C ALA A 265 -7.12 10.62 19.02
N THR A 266 -7.74 9.94 19.98
CA THR A 266 -8.05 8.50 19.82
C THR A 266 -9.37 8.25 19.11
N SER A 267 -10.27 9.23 19.04
CA SER A 267 -11.55 9.05 18.34
C SER A 267 -11.28 8.74 16.87
N SER A 268 -12.01 7.75 16.33
CA SER A 268 -12.00 7.46 14.90
C SER A 268 -12.23 8.78 14.17
N ALA A 269 -11.43 9.08 13.14
CA ALA A 269 -11.62 10.30 12.36
C ALA A 269 -13.10 10.36 11.92
N THR A 270 -13.82 11.34 12.45
CA THR A 270 -15.28 11.28 12.49
C THR A 270 -15.85 11.42 11.08
N PHE A 271 -16.35 10.32 10.54
CA PHE A 271 -17.23 10.32 9.37
C PHE A 271 -18.60 10.90 9.78
N SER A 272 -18.92 12.10 9.29
CA SER A 272 -20.30 12.61 9.34
C SER A 272 -20.95 12.27 8.01
N ALA A 273 -21.82 11.24 7.99
CA ALA A 273 -22.62 10.92 6.80
C ALA A 273 -23.39 12.19 6.36
N PRO A 274 -23.29 12.61 5.08
CA PRO A 274 -23.99 13.80 4.63
C PRO A 274 -25.50 13.58 4.67
N SER A 275 -26.23 14.51 5.29
CA SER A 275 -27.69 14.51 5.40
C SER A 275 -28.41 14.91 4.09
N SER A 276 -27.73 14.84 2.95
CA SER A 276 -28.25 15.26 1.65
C SER A 276 -27.56 14.49 0.53
N SER A 277 -28.35 13.98 -0.41
CA SER A 277 -28.00 13.13 -1.55
C SER A 277 -27.11 13.79 -2.64
N ALA A 278 -26.32 14.81 -2.30
CA ALA A 278 -25.31 15.39 -3.20
C ALA A 278 -23.95 14.76 -2.87
N LEU A 279 -23.24 14.27 -3.91
CA LEU A 279 -21.87 13.76 -3.83
C LEU A 279 -20.95 14.88 -3.31
N GLN A 280 -20.79 14.97 -2.00
CA GLN A 280 -19.86 15.92 -1.39
C GLN A 280 -18.47 15.29 -1.42
N LEU A 281 -17.52 15.97 -2.06
CA LEU A 281 -16.11 15.56 -2.09
C LEU A 281 -15.58 15.28 -0.67
N PRO A 282 -14.73 14.26 -0.50
CA PRO A 282 -14.13 13.97 0.80
C PRO A 282 -13.26 15.14 1.26
N TYR A 283 -13.26 15.40 2.57
CA TYR A 283 -12.51 16.49 3.19
C TYR A 283 -11.76 16.00 4.44
N ARG A 284 -10.66 16.67 4.77
CA ARG A 284 -9.80 16.33 5.91
C ARG A 284 -10.48 16.60 7.24
N ASP A 285 -10.13 15.80 8.24
CA ASP A 285 -10.39 16.07 9.65
C ASP A 285 -9.45 17.17 10.21
N ALA A 286 -9.68 17.60 11.45
CA ALA A 286 -8.89 18.67 12.07
C ALA A 286 -7.40 18.31 12.25
N PHE A 287 -7.10 17.02 12.45
CA PHE A 287 -5.75 16.52 12.74
C PHE A 287 -5.06 15.87 11.52
N GLY A 288 -5.76 15.76 10.38
CA GLY A 288 -5.23 15.16 9.16
C GLY A 288 -4.99 13.66 9.24
N PHE A 289 -5.71 12.95 10.12
CA PHE A 289 -5.70 11.49 10.16
C PHE A 289 -6.45 10.90 8.96
N ARG A 290 -7.44 11.62 8.43
CA ARG A 290 -8.22 11.21 7.27
C ARG A 290 -7.55 11.68 5.98
N GLN A 291 -7.02 10.72 5.25
CA GLN A 291 -6.40 10.84 3.93
C GLN A 291 -7.06 9.85 2.95
N VAL A 292 -6.87 10.05 1.64
CA VAL A 292 -7.21 9.04 0.63
C VAL A 292 -5.99 8.17 0.38
N LEU A 293 -6.14 6.87 0.57
CA LEU A 293 -5.14 5.90 0.19
C LEU A 293 -5.42 5.45 -1.25
N VAL A 294 -4.59 5.91 -2.19
CA VAL A 294 -4.67 5.48 -3.58
C VAL A 294 -3.81 4.23 -3.75
N VAL A 295 -4.45 3.13 -4.14
CA VAL A 295 -3.79 1.83 -4.34
C VAL A 295 -4.02 1.31 -5.76
N SER A 296 -3.05 0.58 -6.28
CA SER A 296 -3.14 -0.10 -7.57
C SER A 296 -2.87 -1.60 -7.42
N THR A 297 -3.63 -2.42 -8.16
CA THR A 297 -3.62 -3.89 -8.02
C THR A 297 -2.99 -4.58 -9.23
N SER A 298 -2.51 -5.81 -9.04
CA SER A 298 -2.04 -6.68 -10.13
C SER A 298 -3.12 -7.02 -11.16
N TYR A 299 -4.39 -6.92 -10.75
CA TYR A 299 -5.57 -7.16 -11.56
C TYR A 299 -5.93 -6.00 -12.50
N GLY A 300 -5.18 -4.90 -12.47
CA GLY A 300 -5.44 -3.76 -13.35
C GLY A 300 -6.58 -2.87 -12.88
N LYS A 301 -6.76 -2.76 -11.57
CA LYS A 301 -7.76 -1.87 -10.95
C LYS A 301 -7.09 -0.98 -9.90
N ALA A 302 -7.49 0.28 -9.85
CA ALA A 302 -7.08 1.25 -8.84
C ALA A 302 -8.26 1.58 -7.92
N TYR A 303 -7.95 1.88 -6.67
CA TYR A 303 -8.94 2.23 -5.64
C TYR A 303 -8.49 3.46 -4.87
N GLY A 304 -9.44 4.32 -4.52
CA GLY A 304 -9.28 5.33 -3.48
C GLY A 304 -9.97 4.84 -2.22
N ILE A 305 -9.21 4.60 -1.15
CA ILE A 305 -9.72 4.07 0.12
C ILE A 305 -9.64 5.17 1.18
N ASP A 306 -10.71 5.36 1.95
CA ASP A 306 -10.72 6.27 3.08
C ASP A 306 -9.94 5.66 4.26
N THR A 307 -8.86 6.30 4.66
CA THR A 307 -8.00 5.81 5.75
C THR A 307 -8.67 5.85 7.13
N SER A 308 -9.79 6.56 7.30
CA SER A 308 -10.48 6.65 8.59
C SER A 308 -11.35 5.43 8.93
N ASN A 309 -11.95 4.81 7.91
CA ASN A 309 -12.90 3.72 8.08
C ASN A 309 -12.66 2.51 7.16
N GLY A 310 -11.81 2.65 6.14
CA GLY A 310 -11.50 1.60 5.17
C GLY A 310 -12.49 1.49 4.01
N ASP A 311 -13.46 2.42 3.89
CA ASP A 311 -14.43 2.40 2.81
C ASP A 311 -13.78 2.75 1.47
N ILE A 312 -14.19 2.06 0.41
CA ILE A 312 -13.79 2.37 -0.97
C ILE A 312 -14.58 3.59 -1.42
N LEU A 313 -13.90 4.73 -1.58
CA LEU A 313 -14.48 5.99 -2.07
C LEU A 313 -14.77 5.94 -3.56
N TRP A 314 -13.83 5.38 -4.32
CA TRP A 314 -13.95 5.18 -5.76
C TRP A 314 -13.09 3.99 -6.18
N ASN A 315 -13.43 3.41 -7.32
CA ASN A 315 -12.63 2.40 -7.98
C ASN A 315 -12.59 2.67 -9.48
N ARG A 316 -11.47 2.32 -10.12
CA ARG A 316 -11.20 2.59 -11.53
C ARG A 316 -10.50 1.40 -12.16
N VAL A 317 -11.15 0.75 -13.11
CA VAL A 317 -10.51 -0.29 -13.94
C VAL A 317 -9.55 0.38 -14.93
N LEU A 318 -8.32 -0.11 -15.04
CA LEU A 318 -7.31 0.39 -15.98
C LEU A 318 -7.47 -0.32 -17.32
N GLY A 319 -8.41 0.16 -18.13
CA GLY A 319 -8.74 -0.37 -19.46
C GLY A 319 -8.15 0.45 -20.61
N ILE A 320 -8.09 -0.17 -21.79
CA ILE A 320 -7.68 0.47 -23.05
C ILE A 320 -8.94 0.74 -23.87
N GLY A 321 -9.17 1.99 -24.24
CA GLY A 321 -10.34 2.41 -25.03
C GLY A 321 -11.63 2.46 -24.20
N GLN A 322 -12.77 2.14 -24.84
CA GLN A 322 -14.07 2.02 -24.18
C GLN A 322 -14.33 0.62 -23.61
N ASP A 323 -13.37 -0.30 -23.74
CA ASP A 323 -13.54 -1.66 -23.26
C ASP A 323 -13.55 -1.70 -21.73
N PRO A 324 -14.54 -2.39 -21.11
CA PRO A 324 -14.62 -2.55 -19.66
C PRO A 324 -13.55 -3.50 -19.09
N VAL A 325 -12.67 -4.04 -19.93
CA VAL A 325 -11.70 -5.08 -19.56
C VAL A 325 -10.43 -4.45 -18.99
N ALA A 326 -9.95 -4.98 -17.86
CA ALA A 326 -8.69 -4.59 -17.20
C ALA A 326 -7.46 -5.05 -18.01
N ASN A 327 -7.24 -4.38 -19.14
CA ASN A 327 -6.19 -4.71 -20.10
C ASN A 327 -4.83 -4.07 -19.76
N ALA A 328 -4.70 -3.34 -18.65
CA ALA A 328 -3.43 -2.76 -18.21
C ALA A 328 -3.03 -3.26 -16.82
N VAL A 329 -1.73 -3.47 -16.61
CA VAL A 329 -1.13 -3.88 -15.32
C VAL A 329 -0.18 -2.80 -14.83
N PRO A 330 -0.42 -2.20 -13.65
CA PRO A 330 0.49 -1.22 -13.07
C PRO A 330 1.93 -1.75 -12.93
N PHE A 331 2.92 -0.91 -13.24
CA PHE A 331 4.31 -1.17 -12.89
C PHE A 331 4.49 -1.06 -11.36
N GLY A 332 5.24 -1.99 -10.76
CA GLY A 332 5.47 -2.02 -9.32
C GLY A 332 6.08 -0.70 -8.80
N ASP A 333 5.55 -0.18 -7.69
CA ASP A 333 5.91 1.10 -7.06
C ASP A 333 5.83 2.36 -7.95
N LYS A 334 5.39 2.28 -9.21
CA LYS A 334 5.31 3.43 -10.15
C LYS A 334 3.96 4.16 -10.07
N LEU A 335 3.63 4.62 -8.87
CA LEU A 335 2.49 5.50 -8.58
C LEU A 335 3.04 6.83 -8.04
N PHE A 336 2.79 7.92 -8.77
CA PHE A 336 3.34 9.24 -8.49
C PHE A 336 2.24 10.25 -8.14
N ILE A 337 2.53 11.16 -7.21
CA ILE A 337 1.64 12.26 -6.83
C ILE A 337 2.09 13.52 -7.57
N MET A 338 1.37 13.89 -8.62
CA MET A 338 1.69 15.07 -9.45
C MET A 338 1.31 16.36 -8.76
N LYS A 339 0.15 16.39 -8.11
CA LYS A 339 -0.36 17.58 -7.42
C LYS A 339 -0.89 17.21 -6.05
N THR A 340 -0.41 17.88 -5.02
CA THR A 340 -0.95 17.78 -3.66
C THR A 340 -1.98 18.87 -3.40
N VAL A 341 -2.69 18.79 -2.27
CA VAL A 341 -3.59 19.87 -1.82
C VAL A 341 -2.84 21.19 -1.63
N GLY A 342 -1.54 21.13 -1.27
CA GLY A 342 -0.70 22.32 -1.14
C GLY A 342 -0.21 22.91 -2.47
N ASP A 343 -0.14 22.09 -3.52
CA ASP A 343 0.28 22.50 -4.88
C ASP A 343 -0.88 23.07 -5.70
N ALA A 344 -2.12 22.98 -5.20
CA ALA A 344 -3.27 23.56 -5.87
C ALA A 344 -3.13 25.08 -5.91
N ASP A 345 -2.78 25.59 -7.10
CA ASP A 345 -2.93 27.01 -7.42
C ASP A 345 -4.33 27.44 -7.02
N ILE A 346 -4.42 28.59 -6.33
CA ILE A 346 -5.65 29.14 -5.74
C ILE A 346 -6.77 29.33 -6.79
N ASN A 347 -6.43 29.28 -8.08
CA ASN A 347 -7.30 29.43 -9.24
C ASN A 347 -7.68 28.09 -9.94
N SER A 348 -7.16 26.96 -9.48
CA SER A 348 -7.43 25.65 -10.09
C SER A 348 -8.49 24.92 -9.29
N GLU A 349 -9.66 24.68 -9.89
CA GLU A 349 -10.72 23.82 -9.34
C GLU A 349 -10.28 22.34 -9.23
N ALA A 350 -9.11 21.98 -9.77
CA ALA A 350 -8.62 20.61 -9.80
C ALA A 350 -8.02 20.19 -8.46
N GLY A 351 -8.52 19.07 -7.92
CA GLY A 351 -8.06 18.43 -6.71
C GLY A 351 -6.63 17.88 -6.80
N PRO A 352 -6.18 17.11 -5.80
CA PRO A 352 -4.91 16.40 -5.89
C PRO A 352 -4.92 15.39 -7.03
N GLU A 353 -3.78 15.28 -7.73
CA GLU A 353 -3.64 14.52 -8.97
C GLU A 353 -2.58 13.42 -8.82
N VAL A 354 -2.91 12.23 -9.32
CA VAL A 354 -2.03 11.05 -9.26
C VAL A 354 -1.86 10.43 -10.64
N VAL A 355 -0.67 9.88 -10.88
CA VAL A 355 -0.31 9.21 -12.11
C VAL A 355 0.05 7.76 -11.84
N ILE A 356 -0.56 6.85 -12.59
CA ILE A 356 -0.27 5.42 -12.58
C ILE A 356 0.32 5.04 -13.93
N LEU A 357 1.53 4.46 -13.91
CA LEU A 357 2.12 3.84 -15.09
C LEU A 357 1.76 2.37 -15.14
N ALA A 358 1.31 1.89 -16.29
CA ALA A 358 0.92 0.51 -16.51
C ALA A 358 1.40 -0.03 -17.85
N LYS A 359 1.58 -1.34 -17.93
CA LYS A 359 1.86 -2.07 -19.16
C LYS A 359 0.57 -2.64 -19.72
N SER A 360 0.35 -2.54 -21.02
CA SER A 360 -0.74 -3.24 -21.69
C SER A 360 -0.54 -4.77 -21.66
N ARG A 361 -1.63 -5.52 -21.50
CA ARG A 361 -1.67 -7.00 -21.57
C ARG A 361 -1.75 -7.51 -23.00
N VAL A 362 -2.28 -6.69 -23.91
CA VAL A 362 -2.52 -7.06 -25.32
C VAL A 362 -1.32 -6.67 -26.17
N GLU A 363 -0.83 -5.45 -25.95
CA GLU A 363 0.28 -4.86 -26.68
C GLU A 363 1.44 -4.60 -25.71
N GLU A 364 2.68 -4.58 -26.19
CA GLU A 364 3.85 -4.26 -25.37
C GLU A 364 4.00 -2.74 -25.17
N ASN A 365 2.87 -2.03 -24.96
CA ASN A 365 2.85 -0.57 -24.85
C ASN A 365 2.77 -0.12 -23.39
N VAL A 366 3.26 1.08 -23.17
CA VAL A 366 3.29 1.75 -21.89
C VAL A 366 2.19 2.78 -21.84
N LEU A 367 1.31 2.61 -20.88
CA LEU A 367 0.13 3.43 -20.67
C LEU A 367 0.29 4.26 -19.41
N LEU A 368 -0.15 5.51 -19.48
CA LEU A 368 -0.21 6.42 -18.36
C LEU A 368 -1.67 6.79 -18.08
N PHE A 369 -2.09 6.59 -16.84
CA PHE A 369 -3.39 7.01 -16.34
C PHE A 369 -3.19 8.20 -15.40
N HIS A 370 -3.80 9.35 -15.73
CA HIS A 370 -3.74 10.57 -14.92
C HIS A 370 -5.11 10.81 -14.30
N LEU A 371 -5.20 10.64 -12.98
CA LEU A 371 -6.45 10.59 -12.24
C LEU A 371 -6.51 11.67 -11.17
N ASP A 372 -7.72 12.19 -10.94
CA ASP A 372 -8.03 12.92 -9.71
C ASP A 372 -8.05 11.92 -8.54
N ALA A 373 -7.26 12.19 -7.50
CA ALA A 373 -7.11 11.26 -6.38
C ALA A 373 -8.33 11.16 -5.47
N LEU A 374 -9.23 12.15 -5.49
CA LEU A 374 -10.43 12.20 -4.64
C LEU A 374 -11.61 11.48 -5.28
N THR A 375 -11.70 11.51 -6.61
CA THR A 375 -12.85 11.00 -7.37
C THR A 375 -12.52 9.79 -8.25
N GLY A 376 -11.25 9.59 -8.59
CA GLY A 376 -10.82 8.56 -9.54
C GLY A 376 -11.13 8.87 -11.00
N GLN A 377 -11.59 10.09 -11.31
CA GLN A 377 -11.89 10.51 -12.68
C GLN A 377 -10.62 10.85 -13.46
N ASP A 378 -10.63 10.58 -14.76
CA ASP A 378 -9.52 10.92 -15.65
C ASP A 378 -9.41 12.45 -15.80
N ILE A 379 -8.20 13.00 -15.64
CA ILE A 379 -7.91 14.44 -15.78
C ILE A 379 -7.88 14.85 -17.26
N LEU A 380 -7.40 13.96 -18.13
CA LEU A 380 -7.13 14.24 -19.54
C LEU A 380 -8.33 13.99 -20.48
N GLN A 381 -9.56 14.17 -20.00
CA GLN A 381 -10.77 13.91 -20.79
C GLN A 381 -10.76 14.65 -22.14
N PRO A 382 -11.20 14.02 -23.24
CA PRO A 382 -11.89 12.71 -23.31
C PRO A 382 -10.96 11.49 -23.31
N SER A 383 -9.63 11.68 -23.25
CA SER A 383 -8.67 10.57 -23.24
C SER A 383 -8.58 9.94 -21.85
N THR A 384 -8.85 8.63 -21.76
CA THR A 384 -8.76 7.86 -20.51
C THR A 384 -7.33 7.48 -20.14
N PHE A 385 -6.42 7.45 -21.11
CA PHE A 385 -5.01 7.17 -20.93
C PHE A 385 -4.17 7.91 -21.97
N VAL A 386 -2.87 8.02 -21.70
CA VAL A 386 -1.86 8.46 -22.66
C VAL A 386 -0.96 7.28 -22.98
N GLU A 387 -0.83 6.97 -24.25
CA GLU A 387 0.18 6.04 -24.72
C GLU A 387 1.52 6.75 -24.83
N LEU A 388 2.48 6.36 -24.00
CA LEU A 388 3.77 7.06 -23.91
C LEU A 388 4.80 6.51 -24.89
N LEU A 389 4.88 5.18 -24.99
CA LEU A 389 5.79 4.50 -25.91
C LEU A 389 5.31 3.08 -26.24
N HIS A 390 5.73 2.60 -27.40
CA HIS A 390 5.64 1.21 -27.80
C HIS A 390 6.95 0.53 -27.40
N GLY A 391 6.92 -0.43 -26.47
CA GLY A 391 8.10 -1.13 -25.97
C GLY A 391 8.21 -1.15 -24.45
N SER A 392 9.35 -1.64 -23.95
CA SER A 392 9.59 -1.75 -22.51
C SER A 392 10.23 -0.50 -21.93
N ILE A 393 9.71 -0.04 -20.78
CA ILE A 393 10.41 0.92 -19.93
C ILE A 393 11.60 0.22 -19.25
N HIS A 394 12.74 0.89 -19.24
CA HIS A 394 13.88 0.52 -18.41
C HIS A 394 13.70 1.01 -16.96
N ASP A 395 13.42 2.31 -16.77
CA ASP A 395 13.13 2.87 -15.45
C ASP A 395 12.38 4.22 -15.52
N THR A 396 11.82 4.67 -14.40
CA THR A 396 11.08 5.93 -14.28
C THR A 396 11.35 6.66 -12.96
N TYR A 397 11.41 7.98 -13.05
CA TYR A 397 11.74 8.88 -11.95
C TYR A 397 10.81 10.08 -11.94
N MET A 398 10.52 10.61 -10.75
CA MET A 398 9.85 11.89 -10.60
C MET A 398 10.89 12.95 -10.24
N LEU A 399 11.01 13.95 -11.09
CA LEU A 399 11.78 15.16 -10.81
C LEU A 399 10.87 16.18 -10.18
N GLN A 400 11.36 16.80 -9.10
CA GLN A 400 10.71 17.93 -8.46
C GLN A 400 11.69 19.10 -8.46
N LEU A 401 11.39 20.12 -9.27
CA LEU A 401 12.23 21.31 -9.45
C LEU A 401 11.35 22.55 -9.32
N SER A 402 11.71 23.47 -8.44
CA SER A 402 10.97 24.74 -8.25
C SER A 402 9.47 24.57 -7.99
N GLY A 403 9.08 23.50 -7.26
CA GLY A 403 7.69 23.17 -6.97
C GLY A 403 6.95 22.42 -8.09
N LYS A 404 7.54 22.31 -9.28
CA LYS A 404 6.96 21.61 -10.43
C LYS A 404 7.43 20.18 -10.47
N LYS A 405 6.54 19.25 -10.87
CA LYS A 405 6.83 17.82 -10.94
C LYS A 405 6.77 17.33 -12.38
N VAL A 406 7.81 16.60 -12.79
CA VAL A 406 7.92 16.01 -14.13
C VAL A 406 8.32 14.54 -13.96
N ILE A 407 7.58 13.65 -14.61
CA ILE A 407 7.94 12.23 -14.68
C ILE A 407 8.88 12.05 -15.88
N VAL A 408 10.03 11.45 -15.60
CA VAL A 408 11.05 11.10 -16.58
C VAL A 408 11.01 9.59 -16.77
N LEU A 409 10.74 9.15 -17.99
CA LEU A 409 10.74 7.74 -18.37
C LEU A 409 11.93 7.45 -19.27
N LEU A 410 12.58 6.32 -19.03
CA LEU A 410 13.67 5.81 -19.86
C LEU A 410 13.20 4.56 -20.58
N ASP A 411 13.27 4.56 -21.89
CA ASP A 411 12.97 3.37 -22.70
C ASP A 411 14.15 2.37 -22.69
N SER A 412 14.00 1.26 -23.41
CA SER A 412 15.06 0.25 -23.56
C SER A 412 16.32 0.74 -24.27
N GLU A 413 16.23 1.84 -25.04
CA GLU A 413 17.36 2.48 -25.74
C GLU A 413 17.97 3.62 -24.92
N LEU A 414 17.50 3.82 -23.68
CA LEU A 414 17.87 4.93 -22.79
C LEU A 414 17.52 6.31 -23.36
N LYS A 415 16.52 6.38 -24.25
CA LYS A 415 15.86 7.63 -24.65
C LYS A 415 14.93 8.09 -23.54
N VAL A 416 14.90 9.41 -23.33
CA VAL A 416 14.07 10.04 -22.32
C VAL A 416 12.72 10.45 -22.91
N HIS A 417 11.65 10.12 -22.20
CA HIS A 417 10.31 10.63 -22.43
C HIS A 417 9.86 11.41 -21.19
N LEU A 418 9.28 12.59 -21.38
CA LEU A 418 8.83 13.45 -20.29
C LEU A 418 7.31 13.43 -20.19
N TYR A 419 6.79 13.49 -18.97
CA TYR A 419 5.37 13.70 -18.73
C TYR A 419 5.14 14.70 -17.60
N PRO A 420 4.30 15.75 -17.80
CA PRO A 420 3.68 16.12 -19.07
C PRO A 420 4.72 16.62 -20.10
N ASP A 421 4.54 16.29 -21.38
CA ASP A 421 5.41 16.79 -22.44
C ASP A 421 4.96 18.18 -22.91
N ASN A 422 5.44 19.22 -22.22
CA ASN A 422 5.18 20.61 -22.54
C ASN A 422 6.46 21.44 -22.50
N ALA A 423 6.42 22.65 -23.08
CA ALA A 423 7.60 23.53 -23.17
C ALA A 423 8.25 23.80 -21.81
N GLU A 424 7.45 23.87 -20.75
CA GLU A 424 7.90 24.07 -19.39
C GLU A 424 8.68 22.87 -18.83
N SER A 425 8.19 21.65 -19.04
CA SER A 425 8.87 20.41 -18.61
C SER A 425 10.16 20.20 -19.39
N GLN A 426 10.16 20.57 -20.68
CA GLN A 426 11.35 20.55 -21.52
C GLN A 426 12.42 21.56 -21.04
N GLU A 427 12.00 22.78 -20.70
CA GLU A 427 12.88 23.79 -20.12
C GLU A 427 13.45 23.33 -18.76
N LEU A 428 12.59 22.85 -17.86
CA LEU A 428 13.00 22.30 -16.56
C LEU A 428 14.03 21.17 -16.70
N PHE A 429 13.81 20.24 -17.63
CA PHE A 429 14.72 19.12 -17.84
C PHE A 429 16.04 19.57 -18.49
N SER A 430 16.00 20.52 -19.43
CA SER A 430 17.22 21.10 -20.03
C SER A 430 18.13 21.79 -19.00
N ASN A 431 17.53 22.45 -18.00
CA ASN A 431 18.25 23.06 -16.88
C ASN A 431 18.78 22.02 -15.88
N ALA A 432 18.29 20.78 -15.92
CA ALA A 432 18.70 19.67 -15.07
C ALA A 432 19.89 18.86 -15.66
N SER A 433 20.81 19.52 -16.37
CA SER A 433 21.95 18.87 -17.04
C SER A 433 22.93 18.14 -16.10
N ALA A 434 22.90 18.46 -14.80
CA ALA A 434 23.68 17.79 -13.76
C ALA A 434 22.96 16.60 -13.09
N LEU A 435 21.74 16.26 -13.54
CA LEU A 435 20.99 15.13 -13.00
C LEU A 435 21.71 13.82 -13.31
N SER A 436 21.98 13.03 -12.26
CA SER A 436 22.55 11.69 -12.39
C SER A 436 21.62 10.65 -11.79
N VAL A 437 21.45 9.55 -12.52
CA VAL A 437 20.50 8.49 -12.20
C VAL A 437 21.20 7.13 -12.23
N PRO A 438 21.13 6.32 -11.15
CA PRO A 438 21.73 5.00 -11.12
C PRO A 438 20.76 3.96 -11.72
N LEU A 439 21.17 3.29 -12.80
CA LEU A 439 20.37 2.28 -13.49
C LEU A 439 20.95 0.88 -13.32
N ARG A 440 20.07 -0.12 -13.26
CA ARG A 440 20.47 -1.53 -13.27
C ARG A 440 20.55 -2.04 -14.71
N ILE A 441 21.77 -2.10 -15.25
CA ILE A 441 22.04 -2.54 -16.61
C ILE A 441 22.42 -4.02 -16.64
N THR A 442 21.83 -4.78 -17.55
CA THR A 442 22.22 -6.17 -17.81
C THR A 442 23.29 -6.19 -18.91
N SER A 443 24.46 -6.72 -18.59
CA SER A 443 25.55 -6.90 -19.55
C SER A 443 25.24 -8.00 -20.58
N SER A 444 25.98 -8.03 -21.68
CA SER A 444 25.88 -9.12 -22.69
C SER A 444 26.15 -10.51 -22.11
N GLN A 445 26.93 -10.59 -21.02
CA GLN A 445 27.22 -11.81 -20.28
C GLN A 445 26.13 -12.15 -19.23
N GLY A 446 24.98 -11.48 -19.26
CA GLY A 446 23.85 -11.70 -18.33
C GLY A 446 24.03 -11.14 -16.92
N HIS A 447 25.20 -10.57 -16.58
CA HIS A 447 25.45 -9.99 -15.26
C HIS A 447 24.71 -8.65 -15.11
N ARG A 448 24.15 -8.40 -13.94
CA ARG A 448 23.41 -7.18 -13.60
C ARG A 448 24.29 -6.22 -12.81
N ARG A 449 24.64 -5.08 -13.41
CA ARG A 449 25.52 -4.07 -12.81
C ARG A 449 24.78 -2.78 -12.55
N LEU A 450 25.24 -2.01 -11.57
CA LEU A 450 24.77 -0.66 -11.32
C LEU A 450 25.63 0.32 -12.10
N VAL A 451 25.00 1.13 -12.94
CA VAL A 451 25.67 2.10 -13.81
C VAL A 451 25.00 3.46 -13.65
N GLY A 452 25.78 4.47 -13.29
CA GLY A 452 25.31 5.85 -13.26
C GLY A 452 25.18 6.40 -14.67
N HIS A 453 24.09 7.12 -14.92
CA HIS A 453 23.83 7.79 -16.18
C HIS A 453 23.64 9.29 -15.96
N GLN A 454 24.01 10.06 -16.97
CA GLN A 454 23.69 11.48 -17.13
C GLN A 454 22.98 11.69 -18.47
N PHE A 455 22.39 12.87 -18.66
CA PHE A 455 21.57 13.16 -19.83
C PHE A 455 22.29 14.08 -20.81
N SER A 456 22.20 13.74 -22.10
CA SER A 456 22.73 14.54 -23.20
C SER A 456 21.60 14.92 -24.15
N THR A 457 21.71 16.11 -24.74
CA THR A 457 20.76 16.59 -25.75
C THR A 457 21.27 16.29 -27.15
N LYS A 458 20.44 15.71 -28.01
CA LYS A 458 20.67 15.63 -29.45
C LYS A 458 19.63 16.48 -30.19
N PRO A 459 20.05 17.40 -31.08
CA PRO A 459 19.10 18.13 -31.91
C PRO A 459 18.43 17.18 -32.91
N ASN A 460 17.10 17.14 -32.93
CA ASN A 460 16.34 16.40 -33.93
C ASN A 460 16.21 17.22 -35.24
N VAL A 461 15.98 16.53 -36.36
CA VAL A 461 15.75 17.08 -37.70
C VAL A 461 14.56 18.07 -37.72
N ASN A 462 13.61 17.91 -36.80
CA ASN A 462 12.43 18.76 -36.65
C ASN A 462 12.62 19.97 -35.69
N GLY A 463 13.82 20.16 -35.13
CA GLY A 463 14.11 21.26 -34.19
C GLY A 463 13.70 21.02 -32.73
N GLN A 464 13.08 19.88 -32.40
CA GLN A 464 12.86 19.44 -31.03
C GLN A 464 14.13 18.78 -30.46
N SER A 465 14.47 19.03 -29.20
CA SER A 465 15.59 18.35 -28.54
C SER A 465 15.16 16.97 -28.05
N GLU A 466 15.88 15.93 -28.46
CA GLU A 466 15.75 14.60 -27.88
C GLU A 466 16.82 14.40 -26.81
N TYR A 467 16.47 13.73 -25.72
CA TYR A 467 17.40 13.47 -24.63
C TYR A 467 17.72 11.99 -24.53
N PHE A 468 19.00 11.68 -24.31
CA PHE A 468 19.50 10.32 -24.18
C PHE A 468 20.36 10.21 -22.92
N ALA A 469 20.17 9.13 -22.18
CA ALA A 469 21.02 8.77 -21.04
C ALA A 469 22.33 8.11 -21.54
N PHE A 470 23.46 8.60 -21.07
CA PHE A 470 24.78 8.03 -21.33
C PHE A 470 25.46 7.64 -20.02
N PRO A 471 26.24 6.54 -19.99
CA PRO A 471 26.87 6.05 -18.77
C PRO A 471 28.05 6.93 -18.34
N THR A 472 28.17 7.20 -17.04
CA THR A 472 29.24 8.03 -16.45
C THR A 472 30.13 7.27 -15.48
N TRP A 473 29.57 6.31 -14.73
CA TRP A 473 30.32 5.46 -13.81
C TRP A 473 29.69 4.07 -13.74
N THR A 474 30.44 3.08 -13.29
CA THR A 474 29.94 1.71 -13.05
C THR A 474 30.42 1.26 -11.68
N LEU A 475 29.49 0.74 -10.87
CA LEU A 475 29.83 0.20 -9.55
C LEU A 475 30.68 -1.06 -9.73
N SER A 476 31.83 -1.09 -9.05
CA SER A 476 32.65 -2.30 -8.96
C SER A 476 32.04 -3.21 -7.91
N LEU A 477 31.52 -4.36 -8.34
CA LEU A 477 31.00 -5.40 -7.45
C LEU A 477 32.05 -6.51 -7.27
N THR A 478 31.92 -7.25 -6.17
CA THR A 478 32.65 -8.50 -5.97
C THR A 478 32.40 -9.46 -7.13
N GLU A 479 33.43 -10.23 -7.51
CA GLU A 479 33.30 -11.15 -8.64
C GLU A 479 32.16 -12.15 -8.42
N GLY A 480 31.39 -12.39 -9.48
CA GLY A 480 30.25 -13.30 -9.42
C GLY A 480 29.06 -12.80 -8.59
N HIS A 481 28.92 -11.49 -8.36
CA HIS A 481 27.73 -10.89 -7.77
C HIS A 481 26.95 -10.03 -8.77
N ASP A 482 25.63 -9.99 -8.60
CA ASP A 482 24.67 -9.24 -9.39
C ASP A 482 23.83 -8.30 -8.53
N VAL A 483 23.40 -7.17 -9.09
CA VAL A 483 22.45 -6.27 -8.43
C VAL A 483 21.06 -6.92 -8.34
N GLN A 484 20.59 -7.15 -7.12
CA GLN A 484 19.25 -7.64 -6.82
C GLN A 484 18.23 -6.50 -6.84
N ALA A 485 18.48 -5.43 -6.07
CA ALA A 485 17.55 -4.32 -5.88
C ALA A 485 18.27 -2.99 -5.65
N ILE A 486 17.61 -1.91 -6.06
CA ILE A 486 17.96 -0.52 -5.72
C ILE A 486 16.83 0.02 -4.86
N ILE A 487 17.12 0.41 -3.63
CA ILE A 487 16.16 0.91 -2.65
C ILE A 487 16.41 2.41 -2.49
N ASN A 488 15.40 3.21 -2.83
CA ASN A 488 15.45 4.66 -2.66
C ASN A 488 15.24 5.02 -1.18
N PRO A 489 16.05 5.92 -0.59
CA PRO A 489 15.86 6.36 0.78
C PRO A 489 14.54 7.11 1.00
N ILE A 490 14.03 7.05 2.22
CA ILE A 490 12.87 7.84 2.64
C ILE A 490 13.31 9.29 2.86
N ARG A 491 12.83 10.19 1.99
CA ARG A 491 13.19 11.62 1.96
C ARG A 491 12.21 12.48 2.78
N ASP A 492 12.24 12.31 4.09
CA ASP A 492 11.49 13.16 5.01
C ASP A 492 12.24 14.46 5.33
N PRO A 493 11.55 15.52 5.79
CA PRO A 493 12.19 16.70 6.36
C PRO A 493 13.10 16.33 7.55
N VAL A 494 14.26 16.97 7.63
CA VAL A 494 15.24 16.76 8.71
C VAL A 494 15.17 17.96 9.66
N ALA A 495 14.59 17.78 10.85
CA ALA A 495 14.46 18.87 11.82
C ALA A 495 15.79 19.28 12.46
N SER A 496 16.68 18.31 12.73
CA SER A 496 17.99 18.55 13.33
C SER A 496 19.12 18.00 12.47
N ILE A 497 20.05 18.89 12.13
CA ILE A 497 21.26 18.60 11.35
C ILE A 497 22.38 17.94 12.17
N GLY A 498 22.23 17.84 13.50
CA GLY A 498 23.24 17.27 14.37
C GLY A 498 22.66 16.70 15.66
N LYS A 499 23.46 15.89 16.34
CA LYS A 499 23.17 15.31 17.65
C LYS A 499 24.12 15.93 18.67
N VAL A 500 23.57 16.67 19.63
CA VAL A 500 24.33 17.23 20.76
C VAL A 500 24.64 16.12 21.75
N LEU A 501 25.91 16.03 22.16
CA LEU A 501 26.43 15.09 23.14
C LEU A 501 26.32 15.66 24.56
N GLY A 502 26.46 14.82 25.59
CA GLY A 502 26.36 15.27 26.99
C GLY A 502 27.39 16.34 27.36
N ASN A 503 28.58 16.27 26.76
CA ASN A 503 29.64 17.29 26.91
C ASN A 503 29.41 18.57 26.08
N ARG A 504 28.23 18.76 25.48
CA ARG A 504 27.83 19.90 24.62
C ARG A 504 28.53 20.02 23.26
N THR A 505 29.35 19.03 22.91
CA THR A 505 29.89 18.91 21.54
C THR A 505 28.82 18.29 20.62
N THR A 506 28.97 18.41 19.30
CA THR A 506 27.95 18.02 18.33
C THR A 506 28.50 17.03 17.31
N LEU A 507 27.77 15.95 17.08
CA LEU A 507 27.94 15.10 15.91
C LEU A 507 27.02 15.58 14.80
N TYR A 508 27.57 16.13 13.72
CA TYR A 508 26.77 16.56 12.56
C TYR A 508 26.36 15.33 11.73
N LYS A 509 25.09 15.24 11.33
CA LYS A 509 24.58 14.10 10.58
C LYS A 509 25.09 14.13 9.15
N TYR A 510 25.49 12.98 8.61
CA TYR A 510 25.78 12.85 7.19
C TYR A 510 24.48 12.80 6.38
N LEU A 511 24.19 13.84 5.60
CA LEU A 511 22.90 14.10 4.94
C LEU A 511 23.05 14.27 3.43
N ASN A 512 23.81 13.39 2.77
CA ASN A 512 23.95 13.40 1.31
C ASN A 512 22.62 12.97 0.63
N PRO A 513 21.94 13.85 -0.15
CA PRO A 513 20.65 13.55 -0.77
C PRO A 513 20.73 12.56 -1.95
N HIS A 514 21.96 12.26 -2.41
CA HIS A 514 22.24 11.41 -3.55
C HIS A 514 22.59 9.97 -3.17
N VAL A 515 22.47 9.59 -1.91
CA VAL A 515 22.73 8.20 -1.49
C VAL A 515 21.58 7.29 -1.96
N VAL A 516 21.92 6.12 -2.47
CA VAL A 516 20.98 5.02 -2.76
C VAL A 516 21.47 3.74 -2.10
N LEU A 517 20.55 2.89 -1.68
CA LEU A 517 20.86 1.60 -1.08
C LEU A 517 20.79 0.51 -2.16
N VAL A 518 21.82 -0.32 -2.25
CA VAL A 518 21.96 -1.34 -3.29
C VAL A 518 22.17 -2.69 -2.63
N LEU A 519 21.33 -3.66 -2.99
CA LEU A 519 21.45 -5.05 -2.55
C LEU A 519 21.99 -5.90 -3.69
N THR A 520 22.96 -6.75 -3.39
CA THR A 520 23.57 -7.67 -4.36
C THR A 520 23.44 -9.12 -3.89
N THR A 521 23.39 -10.01 -4.87
CA THR A 521 23.25 -11.45 -4.68
C THR A 521 24.33 -12.18 -5.47
N PRO A 522 24.76 -13.38 -5.01
CA PRO A 522 25.59 -14.25 -5.84
C PRO A 522 24.91 -14.52 -7.19
N HIS A 523 25.70 -14.52 -8.24
CA HIS A 523 25.28 -14.89 -9.58
C HIS A 523 24.95 -16.40 -9.62
N SER A 524 24.06 -16.81 -10.52
CA SER A 524 23.55 -18.20 -10.55
C SER A 524 24.64 -19.26 -10.76
N SER A 525 25.75 -18.93 -11.41
CA SER A 525 26.89 -19.84 -11.59
C SER A 525 27.76 -19.99 -10.32
N THR A 526 27.79 -18.98 -9.44
CA THR A 526 28.58 -18.97 -8.19
C THR A 526 27.75 -19.37 -6.97
N ALA A 527 26.42 -19.31 -7.05
CA ALA A 527 25.48 -19.70 -6.00
C ALA A 527 25.56 -21.18 -5.59
N LEU A 528 26.27 -22.03 -6.34
CA LEU A 528 26.48 -23.45 -6.03
C LEU A 528 27.66 -23.70 -5.06
N THR A 529 28.39 -22.65 -4.66
CA THR A 529 29.52 -22.76 -3.72
C THR A 529 29.06 -22.56 -2.27
N SER A 530 29.71 -23.24 -1.32
CA SER A 530 29.34 -23.24 0.11
C SER A 530 29.50 -21.89 0.82
N ASN A 531 30.07 -20.87 0.16
CA ASN A 531 30.43 -19.58 0.74
C ASN A 531 29.74 -18.44 -0.03
N ALA A 532 28.48 -18.63 -0.40
CA ALA A 532 27.69 -17.63 -1.10
C ALA A 532 27.24 -16.53 -0.12
N HIS A 533 27.59 -15.27 -0.41
CA HIS A 533 27.27 -14.11 0.42
C HIS A 533 26.49 -13.05 -0.37
N CYS A 534 25.67 -12.27 0.31
CA CYS A 534 24.98 -11.10 -0.23
C CYS A 534 25.78 -9.84 0.10
N GLY A 535 25.65 -8.81 -0.73
CA GLY A 535 26.23 -7.50 -0.44
C GLY A 535 25.17 -6.45 -0.21
N LEU A 536 25.46 -5.52 0.69
CA LEU A 536 24.67 -4.33 0.96
C LEU A 536 25.57 -3.10 0.82
N TYR A 537 25.20 -2.15 -0.03
CA TYR A 537 25.99 -0.96 -0.33
C TYR A 537 25.16 0.31 -0.21
N LEU A 538 25.66 1.32 0.51
CA LEU A 538 25.22 2.70 0.34
C LEU A 538 26.12 3.36 -0.69
N VAL A 539 25.54 3.81 -1.81
CA VAL A 539 26.28 4.33 -2.97
C VAL A 539 25.82 5.75 -3.25
N ASP A 540 26.76 6.67 -3.46
CA ASP A 540 26.44 7.99 -4.03
C ASP A 540 26.05 7.83 -5.50
N SER A 541 24.82 8.19 -5.84
CA SER A 541 24.24 7.99 -7.17
C SER A 541 24.85 8.89 -8.26
N VAL A 542 25.59 9.93 -7.88
CA VAL A 542 26.21 10.89 -8.80
C VAL A 542 27.64 10.47 -9.15
N LYS A 543 28.46 10.09 -8.14
CA LYS A 543 29.87 9.72 -8.33
C LYS A 543 30.10 8.21 -8.40
N GLY A 544 29.19 7.40 -7.87
CA GLY A 544 29.36 5.95 -7.74
C GLY A 544 30.27 5.52 -6.58
N SER A 545 30.60 6.43 -5.65
CA SER A 545 31.41 6.12 -4.47
C SER A 545 30.59 5.37 -3.43
N VAL A 546 31.18 4.31 -2.86
CA VAL A 546 30.58 3.52 -1.79
C VAL A 546 30.83 4.20 -0.44
N VAL A 547 29.75 4.57 0.25
CA VAL A 547 29.74 5.22 1.57
C VAL A 547 29.66 4.19 2.69
N TYR A 548 29.02 3.04 2.46
CA TYR A 548 28.98 1.94 3.43
C TYR A 548 28.84 0.63 2.67
N GLU A 549 29.49 -0.43 3.16
CA GLU A 549 29.43 -1.77 2.60
C GLU A 549 29.31 -2.79 3.74
N ALA A 550 28.46 -3.80 3.54
CA ALA A 550 28.39 -4.97 4.40
C ALA A 550 28.24 -6.26 3.58
N THR A 551 28.99 -7.28 3.99
CA THR A 551 28.89 -8.65 3.46
C THR A 551 28.02 -9.48 4.39
N LEU A 552 26.98 -10.11 3.85
CA LEU A 552 25.94 -10.80 4.61
C LEU A 552 25.84 -12.28 4.18
N PRO A 553 25.51 -13.20 5.09
CA PRO A 553 25.30 -14.61 4.74
C PRO A 553 24.04 -14.80 3.89
N THR A 554 23.98 -15.92 3.16
CA THR A 554 22.78 -16.35 2.41
C THR A 554 21.94 -17.34 3.22
N GLU A 555 20.62 -17.31 2.99
CA GLU A 555 19.68 -18.30 3.52
C GLU A 555 19.31 -19.27 2.39
N GLY A 556 19.95 -20.45 2.35
CA GLY A 556 19.72 -21.43 1.29
C GLY A 556 20.05 -20.89 -0.11
N ASN A 557 21.15 -20.12 -0.23
CA ASN A 557 21.57 -19.41 -1.44
C ASN A 557 20.63 -18.28 -1.90
N VAL A 558 19.70 -17.85 -1.03
CA VAL A 558 18.81 -16.71 -1.29
C VAL A 558 19.21 -15.52 -0.41
N CYS A 559 19.32 -14.35 -1.03
CA CYS A 559 19.50 -13.08 -0.33
C CYS A 559 18.17 -12.54 0.17
N ASN A 560 17.83 -12.88 1.41
CA ASN A 560 16.64 -12.41 2.11
C ASN A 560 16.99 -11.26 3.07
N VAL A 561 17.43 -10.14 2.51
CA VAL A 561 17.78 -8.93 3.27
C VAL A 561 16.62 -7.93 3.19
N LYS A 562 16.27 -7.33 4.34
CA LYS A 562 15.29 -6.24 4.42
C LYS A 562 16.00 -5.02 4.97
N ALA A 563 15.95 -3.90 4.27
CA ALA A 563 16.73 -2.72 4.64
C ALA A 563 16.00 -1.43 4.31
N THR A 564 16.24 -0.40 5.12
CA THR A 564 15.69 0.94 4.95
C THR A 564 16.71 1.98 5.37
N PHE A 565 16.70 3.13 4.69
CA PHE A 565 17.59 4.25 4.96
C PHE A 565 16.80 5.55 4.97
N THR A 566 17.00 6.37 6.01
CA THR A 566 16.45 7.72 6.10
C THR A 566 17.46 8.63 6.78
N GLU A 567 17.51 9.90 6.39
CA GLU A 567 18.47 10.88 6.91
C GLU A 567 19.91 10.34 6.85
N ASN A 568 20.45 9.94 8.00
CA ASN A 568 21.78 9.41 8.23
C ASN A 568 21.77 8.00 8.85
N TRP A 569 20.61 7.34 8.87
CA TRP A 569 20.34 6.13 9.63
C TRP A 569 19.92 4.98 8.72
N LEU A 570 20.76 3.95 8.66
CA LEU A 570 20.54 2.70 7.94
C LEU A 570 20.16 1.61 8.94
N ILE A 571 19.14 0.85 8.59
CA ILE A 571 18.72 -0.34 9.34
C ILE A 571 18.54 -1.47 8.36
N TYR A 572 19.11 -2.63 8.68
CA TYR A 572 18.91 -3.82 7.88
C TYR A 572 18.76 -5.06 8.74
N HIS A 573 18.07 -6.04 8.18
CA HIS A 573 17.77 -7.32 8.79
C HIS A 573 18.21 -8.44 7.84
N TYR A 574 18.86 -9.45 8.41
CA TYR A 574 19.27 -10.66 7.71
C TYR A 574 19.24 -11.86 8.67
N TYR A 575 19.36 -13.05 8.12
CA TYR A 575 19.44 -14.28 8.89
C TYR A 575 20.87 -14.81 8.91
N ASP A 576 21.41 -15.04 10.10
CA ASP A 576 22.75 -15.57 10.30
C ASP A 576 22.69 -17.08 10.53
N ASN A 577 23.32 -17.82 9.61
CA ASN A 577 23.39 -19.28 9.61
C ASN A 577 24.65 -19.83 10.28
N GLU A 578 25.66 -18.99 10.48
CA GLU A 578 26.99 -19.43 10.89
C GLU A 578 27.10 -19.53 12.41
N TYR A 579 27.77 -20.59 12.86
CA TYR A 579 28.13 -20.84 14.25
C TYR A 579 29.64 -21.05 14.30
N GLU A 580 30.41 -20.04 13.88
CA GLU A 580 31.87 -20.22 13.73
C GLU A 580 32.71 -19.62 14.86
N ASP A 581 32.12 -19.02 15.92
CA ASP A 581 32.91 -18.54 17.06
C ASP A 581 32.14 -18.40 18.40
N ILE A 582 32.88 -18.33 19.52
CA ILE A 582 32.36 -18.04 20.86
C ILE A 582 31.79 -16.61 20.86
N GLY A 583 30.46 -16.48 20.87
CA GLY A 583 29.77 -15.19 20.83
C GLY A 583 28.88 -14.99 19.58
N HIS A 584 28.97 -15.90 18.60
CA HIS A 584 28.08 -15.92 17.44
C HIS A 584 26.88 -16.82 17.71
N THR A 585 25.69 -16.28 17.53
CA THR A 585 24.43 -17.02 17.68
C THR A 585 23.70 -17.04 16.36
N LYS A 586 23.38 -18.25 15.89
CA LYS A 586 22.44 -18.48 14.80
C LYS A 586 21.12 -17.77 15.11
N GLY A 587 20.56 -17.09 14.12
CA GLY A 587 19.28 -16.39 14.29
C GLY A 587 19.18 -15.13 13.44
N TYR A 588 18.02 -14.48 13.53
CA TYR A 588 17.79 -13.21 12.83
C TYR A 588 18.56 -12.09 13.51
N LYS A 589 19.23 -11.28 12.68
CA LYS A 589 20.02 -10.13 13.11
C LYS A 589 19.38 -8.87 12.58
N VAL A 590 19.32 -7.84 13.40
CA VAL A 590 18.97 -6.46 13.02
C VAL A 590 20.19 -5.61 13.28
N VAL A 591 20.69 -4.93 12.26
CA VAL A 591 21.86 -4.04 12.36
C VAL A 591 21.41 -2.62 12.12
N THR A 592 21.91 -1.72 12.94
CA THR A 592 21.71 -0.29 12.85
C THR A 592 23.04 0.40 12.57
N VAL A 593 23.03 1.38 11.68
CA VAL A 593 24.22 2.14 11.28
C VAL A 593 23.84 3.61 11.21
N GLU A 594 24.56 4.47 11.94
CA GLU A 594 24.43 5.92 11.84
C GLU A 594 25.72 6.54 11.27
N LEU A 595 25.54 7.42 10.29
CA LEU A 595 26.63 8.14 9.60
C LEU A 595 26.68 9.60 10.08
N TYR A 596 27.87 10.10 10.42
CA TYR A 596 28.09 11.48 10.86
C TYR A 596 29.18 12.14 10.01
N GLU A 597 29.10 13.46 9.82
CA GLU A 597 30.08 14.23 9.08
C GLU A 597 31.44 14.27 9.78
N GLY A 598 32.49 14.40 8.98
CA GLY A 598 33.84 14.58 9.47
C GLY A 598 34.43 13.32 10.10
N LYS A 599 35.65 13.44 10.61
CA LYS A 599 36.35 12.34 11.31
C LYS A 599 36.32 12.48 12.82
N GLN A 600 35.89 13.65 13.32
CA GLN A 600 35.91 14.01 14.72
C GLN A 600 34.57 14.62 15.14
N ILE A 601 34.39 14.75 16.45
CA ILE A 601 33.25 15.47 17.00
C ILE A 601 33.42 16.98 16.72
N ASP A 602 32.32 17.71 16.54
CA ASP A 602 32.29 19.13 16.13
C ASP A 602 32.92 19.42 14.75
N ASP A 603 33.01 18.41 13.89
CA ASP A 603 33.50 18.54 12.51
C ASP A 603 32.31 18.65 11.53
N LYS A 604 32.07 19.84 10.98
CA LYS A 604 30.96 20.11 10.06
C LYS A 604 31.46 20.26 8.63
N THR A 605 31.12 19.31 7.77
CA THR A 605 31.47 19.32 6.34
C THR A 605 30.35 19.86 5.45
N ARG A 606 29.11 19.96 5.96
CA ARG A 606 27.90 20.41 5.24
C ARG A 606 27.52 19.47 4.08
N SER A 607 27.50 18.18 4.36
CA SER A 607 27.22 17.10 3.40
C SER A 607 25.89 17.26 2.62
N SER A 608 24.90 17.98 3.17
CA SER A 608 23.63 18.27 2.48
C SER A 608 23.73 19.31 1.35
N GLU A 609 24.72 20.19 1.41
CA GLU A 609 24.93 21.29 0.44
C GLU A 609 26.16 21.03 -0.45
N LEU A 610 27.00 20.08 -0.05
CA LEU A 610 28.26 19.80 -0.71
C LEU A 610 28.02 19.02 -2.02
N SER A 611 28.79 19.36 -3.05
CA SER A 611 28.80 18.58 -4.29
C SER A 611 29.31 17.15 -4.03
N SER A 612 28.63 16.13 -4.57
CA SER A 612 29.06 14.73 -4.55
C SER A 612 30.48 14.50 -5.10
N TYR A 613 31.01 15.42 -5.91
CA TYR A 613 32.38 15.33 -6.43
C TYR A 613 33.46 15.81 -5.45
N SER A 614 33.08 16.49 -4.36
CA SER A 614 34.03 16.96 -3.36
C SER A 614 34.63 15.81 -2.55
N ASP A 615 35.94 15.84 -2.33
CA ASP A 615 36.63 14.82 -1.52
C ASP A 615 36.15 14.80 -0.06
N LYS A 616 35.65 15.94 0.45
CA LYS A 616 35.07 16.05 1.80
C LYS A 616 33.80 15.21 1.98
N MET A 617 33.16 14.77 0.90
CA MET A 617 31.99 13.88 0.98
C MET A 617 32.34 12.49 1.53
N MET A 618 33.62 12.11 1.47
CA MET A 618 34.15 10.85 2.03
C MET A 618 34.72 11.02 3.44
N GLU A 619 34.61 12.21 4.03
CA GLU A 619 34.97 12.47 5.43
C GLU A 619 33.71 12.28 6.28
N TYR A 620 33.50 11.06 6.77
CA TYR A 620 32.42 10.70 7.68
C TYR A 620 32.89 9.69 8.72
N ALA A 621 32.15 9.61 9.83
CA ALA A 621 32.31 8.64 10.90
C ALA A 621 31.07 7.74 10.96
N THR A 622 31.30 6.44 11.13
CA THR A 622 30.24 5.43 11.19
C THR A 622 30.15 4.85 12.59
N TYR A 623 28.93 4.75 13.11
CA TYR A 623 28.61 4.00 14.32
C TYR A 623 27.66 2.88 13.95
N GLU A 624 28.04 1.64 14.21
CA GLU A 624 27.24 0.46 13.89
C GLU A 624 27.07 -0.43 15.11
N GLN A 625 25.92 -1.11 15.18
CA GLN A 625 25.63 -2.07 16.23
C GLN A 625 24.67 -3.13 15.69
N SER A 626 24.92 -4.39 16.02
CA SER A 626 24.03 -5.50 15.70
C SER A 626 23.16 -5.89 16.89
N PHE A 627 22.02 -6.49 16.62
CA PHE A 627 21.08 -7.04 17.59
C PHE A 627 20.55 -8.38 17.12
N VAL A 628 20.13 -9.23 18.04
CA VAL A 628 19.41 -10.49 17.79
C VAL A 628 17.92 -10.24 17.90
N TYR A 629 17.15 -10.68 16.91
CA TYR A 629 15.69 -10.64 16.92
C TYR A 629 15.15 -12.08 16.78
N PRO A 630 14.11 -12.47 17.53
CA PRO A 630 13.64 -13.87 17.52
C PRO A 630 12.89 -14.29 16.25
N HIS A 631 12.35 -13.35 15.45
CA HIS A 631 11.45 -13.67 14.34
C HIS A 631 11.98 -13.17 13.00
N ALA A 632 11.58 -13.81 11.90
CA ALA A 632 11.88 -13.30 10.56
C ALA A 632 11.10 -12.01 10.29
N ILE A 633 11.74 -11.03 9.66
CA ILE A 633 11.09 -9.78 9.21
C ILE A 633 10.70 -9.89 7.74
N SER A 634 9.41 -9.68 7.44
CA SER A 634 8.89 -9.66 6.06
C SER A 634 8.99 -8.28 5.43
N ALA A 635 8.75 -7.22 6.22
CA ALA A 635 8.83 -5.83 5.78
C ALA A 635 9.32 -4.92 6.93
N ILE A 636 10.12 -3.92 6.58
CA ILE A 636 10.68 -2.93 7.51
C ILE A 636 10.54 -1.53 6.92
N THR A 637 10.12 -0.58 7.74
CA THR A 637 10.06 0.83 7.36
C THR A 637 10.21 1.73 8.59
N LEU A 638 10.21 3.03 8.39
CA LEU A 638 10.33 4.05 9.42
C LEU A 638 9.10 4.95 9.44
N THR A 639 8.74 5.45 10.63
CA THR A 639 7.67 6.43 10.75
C THR A 639 8.06 7.78 10.13
N SER A 640 7.14 8.39 9.40
CA SER A 640 7.30 9.72 8.80
C SER A 640 6.37 10.73 9.49
N THR A 641 6.89 11.91 9.81
CA THR A 641 6.15 13.03 10.42
C THR A 641 6.40 14.31 9.62
N LYS A 642 5.50 15.27 9.75
CA LYS A 642 5.40 16.44 8.86
C LYS A 642 6.66 17.29 8.80
N PHE A 643 7.36 17.45 9.92
CA PHE A 643 8.56 18.25 10.06
C PHE A 643 9.79 17.44 10.48
N GLY A 644 9.63 16.13 10.76
CA GLY A 644 10.72 15.26 11.21
C GLY A 644 11.28 15.61 12.59
N ILE A 645 10.47 16.24 13.45
CA ILE A 645 10.82 16.64 14.82
C ILE A 645 10.63 15.45 15.77
N SER A 646 9.51 14.72 15.64
CA SER A 646 9.27 13.52 16.44
C SER A 646 10.36 12.47 16.18
N SER A 647 10.66 11.65 17.19
CA SER A 647 11.55 10.49 17.00
C SER A 647 11.02 9.59 15.88
N LYS A 648 11.92 9.02 15.07
CA LYS A 648 11.54 8.00 14.09
C LYS A 648 11.54 6.62 14.77
N ASP A 649 10.43 5.91 14.71
CA ASP A 649 10.35 4.52 15.16
C ASP A 649 10.47 3.59 13.94
N VAL A 650 11.04 2.41 14.17
CA VAL A 650 11.14 1.34 13.17
C VAL A 650 9.90 0.50 13.26
N ILE A 651 9.19 0.37 12.15
CA ILE A 651 8.03 -0.50 12.04
C ILE A 651 8.46 -1.78 11.33
N VAL A 652 8.18 -2.91 11.98
CA VAL A 652 8.57 -4.25 11.54
C VAL A 652 7.31 -5.11 11.43
N ALA A 653 7.08 -5.71 10.27
CA ALA A 653 6.15 -6.82 10.13
C ALA A 653 6.94 -8.13 10.21
N ASN A 654 6.56 -9.02 11.13
CA ASN A 654 7.20 -10.30 11.30
C ASN A 654 6.44 -11.44 10.59
N ALA A 655 7.13 -12.57 10.40
CA ALA A 655 6.54 -13.76 9.77
C ALA A 655 5.42 -14.42 10.59
N ASN A 656 5.24 -14.04 11.86
CA ASN A 656 4.14 -14.51 12.71
C ASN A 656 2.86 -13.68 12.53
N GLY A 657 2.82 -12.75 11.57
CA GLY A 657 1.67 -11.92 11.28
C GLY A 657 1.45 -10.77 12.28
N LYS A 658 2.50 -10.38 13.03
CA LYS A 658 2.44 -9.25 13.96
C LYS A 658 3.24 -8.06 13.43
N ILE A 659 2.71 -6.87 13.66
CA ILE A 659 3.38 -5.62 13.33
C ILE A 659 3.83 -4.96 14.64
N GLN A 660 5.12 -4.68 14.76
CA GLN A 660 5.78 -4.16 15.95
C GLN A 660 6.46 -2.83 15.67
N SER A 661 6.51 -1.97 16.70
CA SER A 661 7.21 -0.69 16.67
C SER A 661 8.39 -0.69 17.64
N PHE A 662 9.58 -0.36 17.13
CA PHE A 662 10.80 -0.23 17.92
C PHE A 662 11.27 1.23 17.94
N SER A 663 11.46 1.77 19.15
CA SER A 663 11.96 3.14 19.30
C SER A 663 13.40 3.27 18.83
N ARG A 664 13.76 4.38 18.18
CA ARG A 664 15.15 4.70 17.84
C ARG A 664 16.10 4.67 19.04
N ARG A 665 15.62 4.98 20.24
CA ARG A 665 16.43 4.93 21.47
C ARG A 665 16.99 3.53 21.74
N LEU A 666 16.20 2.50 21.45
CA LEU A 666 16.62 1.10 21.59
C LEU A 666 17.62 0.72 20.48
N LEU A 667 17.38 1.18 19.27
CA LEU A 667 18.20 0.88 18.10
C LEU A 667 19.30 1.93 17.86
N ASN A 668 19.81 2.57 18.92
CA ASN A 668 20.91 3.52 18.80
C ASN A 668 22.25 2.75 18.82
N PRO A 669 23.14 2.91 17.80
CA PRO A 669 24.41 2.20 17.75
C PRO A 669 25.43 2.67 18.81
N ARG A 670 25.22 3.83 19.44
CA ARG A 670 26.14 4.39 20.45
C ARG A 670 25.87 3.87 21.87
N ARG A 671 24.98 2.87 22.04
CA ARG A 671 24.67 2.29 23.36
C ARG A 671 25.91 1.60 23.96
N PRO A 672 26.30 1.89 25.21
CA PRO A 672 27.52 1.35 25.79
C PRO A 672 27.44 -0.15 26.05
N ILE A 673 28.47 -0.88 25.61
CA ILE A 673 28.58 -2.35 25.70
C ILE A 673 29.25 -2.74 27.01
N GLY A 674 28.70 -3.73 27.73
CA GLY A 674 29.32 -4.33 28.91
C GLY A 674 29.43 -3.44 30.15
N ARG A 675 28.93 -2.21 30.10
CA ARG A 675 28.94 -1.24 31.22
C ARG A 675 27.68 -0.40 31.27
N LYS A 676 27.43 0.21 32.44
CA LYS A 676 26.38 1.23 32.58
C LYS A 676 26.77 2.52 31.83
N PRO A 677 25.80 3.30 31.34
CA PRO A 677 26.09 4.58 30.71
C PRO A 677 26.73 5.58 31.67
N SER A 678 27.70 6.37 31.20
CA SER A 678 28.31 7.49 31.95
C SER A 678 27.31 8.62 32.21
N SER A 679 27.68 9.62 33.01
CA SER A 679 26.85 10.82 33.23
C SER A 679 26.48 11.50 31.91
N GLU A 680 27.46 11.69 31.03
CA GLU A 680 27.29 12.36 29.74
C GLU A 680 26.41 11.53 28.80
N GLU A 681 26.60 10.20 28.78
CA GLU A 681 25.77 9.30 27.98
C GLU A 681 24.32 9.23 28.50
N GLN A 682 24.12 9.35 29.82
CA GLN A 682 22.78 9.44 30.42
C GLN A 682 22.08 10.75 30.07
N GLU A 683 22.80 11.86 30.00
CA GLU A 683 22.27 13.15 29.51
C GLU A 683 21.81 13.06 28.04
N GLU A 684 22.45 12.20 27.24
CA GLU A 684 22.02 11.87 25.88
C GLU A 684 20.85 10.86 25.81
N TYR A 685 20.37 10.41 26.97
CA TYR A 685 19.38 9.34 27.13
C TYR A 685 19.83 7.96 26.60
N LEU A 686 21.13 7.70 26.49
CA LEU A 686 21.63 6.38 26.11
C LEU A 686 21.35 5.36 27.22
N VAL A 687 20.98 4.15 26.81
CA VAL A 687 20.76 3.00 27.70
C VAL A 687 21.81 1.95 27.44
N GLN A 688 22.16 1.16 28.46
CA GLN A 688 23.10 0.06 28.31
C GLN A 688 22.71 -0.84 27.13
N TYR A 689 23.67 -1.24 26.33
CA TYR A 689 23.44 -2.16 25.21
C TYR A 689 22.98 -3.53 25.72
N ASP A 690 21.90 -4.01 25.09
CA ASP A 690 21.39 -5.37 25.24
C ASP A 690 21.30 -5.95 23.83
N PRO A 691 22.03 -7.04 23.53
CA PRO A 691 22.03 -7.64 22.20
C PRO A 691 20.67 -8.23 21.82
N LEU A 692 19.80 -8.59 22.76
CA LEU A 692 18.50 -9.16 22.45
C LEU A 692 17.45 -8.05 22.30
N LEU A 693 16.80 -7.96 21.13
CA LEU A 693 15.63 -7.12 20.97
C LEU A 693 14.42 -7.79 21.66
N PRO A 694 13.79 -7.12 22.63
CA PRO A 694 12.68 -7.68 23.38
C PRO A 694 11.45 -7.83 22.48
N ASP A 695 10.88 -9.03 22.48
CA ASP A 695 9.56 -9.29 21.89
C ASP A 695 8.47 -8.89 22.89
N ASP A 696 8.27 -7.57 23.07
CA ASP A 696 7.27 -7.02 23.99
C ASP A 696 5.90 -6.96 23.31
N PRO A 697 4.88 -7.71 23.80
CA PRO A 697 3.52 -7.65 23.27
C PRO A 697 2.91 -6.25 23.30
N ARG A 698 3.34 -5.38 24.23
CA ARG A 698 2.84 -3.99 24.34
C ARG A 698 3.32 -3.10 23.19
N LYS A 699 4.34 -3.54 22.44
CA LYS A 699 4.88 -2.86 21.26
C LYS A 699 4.29 -3.38 19.95
N VAL A 700 3.41 -4.37 20.01
CA VAL A 700 2.66 -4.87 18.86
C VAL A 700 1.54 -3.89 18.52
N ILE A 701 1.70 -3.12 17.45
CA ILE A 701 0.69 -2.14 17.01
C ILE A 701 -0.54 -2.82 16.40
N SER A 702 -0.39 -4.04 15.88
CA SER A 702 -1.50 -4.91 15.41
C SER A 702 -2.08 -5.78 16.52
N HIS A 703 -2.04 -5.37 17.79
CA HIS A 703 -2.43 -6.19 18.96
C HIS A 703 -3.82 -6.85 18.88
N ASN A 704 -4.77 -6.28 18.13
CA ASN A 704 -6.13 -6.82 17.94
C ASN A 704 -6.28 -7.71 16.70
N TYR A 705 -5.29 -7.71 15.80
CA TYR A 705 -5.40 -8.31 14.48
C TYR A 705 -4.13 -9.08 14.12
N ASP A 706 -4.30 -10.34 13.77
CA ASP A 706 -3.26 -11.09 13.06
C ASP A 706 -3.32 -10.70 11.58
N VAL A 707 -2.19 -10.26 11.03
CA VAL A 707 -2.12 -9.70 9.66
C VAL A 707 -1.22 -10.57 8.82
N ALA A 708 -1.80 -11.35 7.90
CA ALA A 708 -1.09 -12.36 7.16
C ALA A 708 -0.28 -11.80 5.98
N HIS A 709 0.91 -12.37 5.78
CA HIS A 709 1.75 -12.19 4.60
C HIS A 709 1.99 -10.73 4.17
N ILE A 710 2.31 -9.85 5.12
CA ILE A 710 2.68 -8.46 4.81
C ILE A 710 3.95 -8.42 3.94
N ARG A 711 3.84 -7.73 2.81
CA ARG A 711 4.92 -7.60 1.81
C ARG A 711 5.60 -6.22 1.87
N SER A 712 4.86 -5.19 2.25
CA SER A 712 5.36 -3.82 2.33
C SER A 712 4.62 -3.02 3.39
N ILE A 713 5.27 -1.95 3.87
CA ILE A 713 4.70 -1.00 4.83
C ILE A 713 4.96 0.40 4.31
N SER A 714 3.91 1.18 4.18
CA SER A 714 3.93 2.59 3.79
C SER A 714 3.57 3.45 4.99
N THR A 715 4.26 4.58 5.16
CA THR A 715 3.98 5.54 6.23
C THR A 715 3.66 6.91 5.65
N SER A 716 2.82 7.67 6.34
CA SER A 716 2.43 9.03 5.94
C SER A 716 2.31 9.93 7.17
N PRO A 717 2.76 11.20 7.08
CA PRO A 717 2.60 12.14 8.17
C PRO A 717 1.13 12.54 8.35
N ALA A 718 0.72 12.78 9.59
CA ALA A 718 -0.51 13.52 9.90
C ALA A 718 -0.23 15.05 9.90
N LEU A 719 -1.26 15.88 10.11
CA LEU A 719 -1.03 17.32 10.33
C LEU A 719 -0.37 17.58 11.68
N LEU A 720 -0.61 16.68 12.64
CA LEU A 720 0.05 16.65 13.93
C LEU A 720 1.45 16.05 13.79
N GLU A 721 2.44 16.74 14.34
CA GLU A 721 3.84 16.34 14.27
C GLU A 721 4.13 15.10 15.12
N SER A 722 3.33 14.87 16.16
CA SER A 722 3.48 13.69 17.01
C SER A 722 3.03 12.37 16.36
N THR A 723 2.28 12.42 15.26
CA THR A 723 1.51 11.27 14.76
C THR A 723 1.88 10.90 13.33
N SER A 724 2.05 9.60 13.09
CA SER A 724 2.30 8.99 11.78
C SER A 724 1.25 7.92 11.48
N LEU A 725 0.76 7.89 10.24
CA LEU A 725 -0.09 6.81 9.72
C LEU A 725 0.81 5.66 9.24
N VAL A 726 0.46 4.43 9.62
CA VAL A 726 1.18 3.22 9.23
C VAL A 726 0.21 2.30 8.49
N PHE A 727 0.49 2.05 7.22
CA PHE A 727 -0.27 1.14 6.38
C PHE A 727 0.61 -0.05 5.96
N ALA A 728 0.30 -1.22 6.51
CA ALA A 728 0.92 -2.48 6.12
C ALA A 728 0.00 -3.20 5.13
N TYR A 729 0.56 -3.69 4.03
CA TYR A 729 -0.21 -4.41 3.01
C TYR A 729 0.52 -5.64 2.48
N GLY A 730 -0.28 -6.65 2.17
CA GLY A 730 0.15 -7.96 1.72
C GLY A 730 -1.05 -8.76 1.25
N LEU A 731 -1.28 -9.93 1.85
CA LEU A 731 -2.56 -10.62 1.73
C LEU A 731 -3.67 -9.80 2.42
N ASP A 732 -3.40 -9.36 3.64
CA ASP A 732 -4.27 -8.49 4.41
C ASP A 732 -3.82 -7.03 4.35
N LEU A 733 -4.78 -6.13 4.59
CA LEU A 733 -4.55 -4.69 4.69
C LEU A 733 -4.73 -4.25 6.15
N PHE A 734 -3.75 -3.55 6.70
CA PHE A 734 -3.80 -3.04 8.07
C PHE A 734 -3.36 -1.57 8.11
N LEU A 735 -4.19 -0.71 8.68
CA LEU A 735 -3.88 0.70 8.89
C LEU A 735 -4.03 1.06 10.36
N THR A 736 -3.04 1.77 10.91
CA THR A 736 -3.11 2.31 12.26
C THR A 736 -2.34 3.63 12.37
N ARG A 737 -2.44 4.26 13.53
CA ARG A 737 -1.73 5.48 13.89
C ARG A 737 -0.70 5.16 14.96
N VAL A 738 0.48 5.74 14.84
CA VAL A 738 1.55 5.61 15.83
C VAL A 738 2.05 7.00 16.24
N ALA A 739 2.39 7.15 17.52
CA ALA A 739 2.95 8.37 18.06
C ALA A 739 4.32 8.08 18.70
N PRO A 740 5.42 8.12 17.92
CA PRO A 740 6.75 7.69 18.38
C PRO A 740 7.24 8.40 19.66
N SER A 741 6.96 9.70 19.77
CA SER A 741 7.34 10.54 20.91
C SER A 741 6.16 10.84 21.85
N ASN A 742 5.10 10.01 21.80
CA ASN A 742 3.78 10.30 22.37
C ASN A 742 3.13 11.57 21.79
N THR A 743 1.86 11.80 22.10
CA THR A 743 1.09 12.95 21.58
C THR A 743 1.41 14.22 22.36
N PHE A 744 2.49 14.91 22.01
CA PHE A 744 2.91 16.16 22.66
C PHE A 744 2.19 17.42 22.15
N ASP A 745 1.52 17.34 21.00
CA ASP A 745 0.78 18.43 20.35
C ASP A 745 -0.74 18.33 20.56
N ILE A 746 -1.18 17.39 21.41
CA ILE A 746 -2.57 17.17 21.79
C ILE A 746 -2.65 17.12 23.32
N LEU A 747 -3.70 17.72 23.87
CA LEU A 747 -4.05 17.50 25.28
C LEU A 747 -4.39 16.04 25.54
N ASN A 748 -3.90 15.50 26.65
CA ASN A 748 -4.22 14.15 27.08
C ASN A 748 -5.74 13.98 27.27
N GLU A 749 -6.28 12.83 26.91
CA GLU A 749 -7.70 12.50 27.09
C GLU A 749 -8.10 12.45 28.57
N SER A 750 -7.17 12.05 29.44
CA SER A 750 -7.37 12.06 30.90
C SER A 750 -7.21 13.45 31.52
N PHE A 751 -7.08 14.52 30.72
CA PHE A 751 -6.95 15.88 31.23
C PHE A 751 -8.28 16.32 31.88
N ASN A 752 -8.26 16.55 33.19
CA ASN A 752 -9.45 16.95 33.93
C ASN A 752 -9.76 18.44 33.73
N LYS A 753 -10.59 18.72 32.72
CA LYS A 753 -11.07 20.08 32.42
C LYS A 753 -11.95 20.65 33.55
N ALA A 754 -12.65 19.79 34.31
CA ALA A 754 -13.55 20.24 35.36
C ALA A 754 -12.77 20.87 36.52
N ASP A 755 -11.71 20.20 36.99
CA ASP A 755 -10.87 20.71 38.08
C ASP A 755 -10.24 22.05 37.72
N SER A 756 -9.72 22.19 36.50
CA SER A 756 -9.12 23.45 36.04
C SER A 756 -10.15 24.59 35.99
N ASN A 757 -11.38 24.32 35.56
CA ASN A 757 -12.45 25.31 35.55
C ASN A 757 -12.94 25.66 36.96
N GLU A 758 -12.99 24.67 37.87
CA GLU A 758 -13.35 24.87 39.26
C GLU A 758 -12.31 25.73 39.99
N GLU A 759 -11.02 25.48 39.75
CA GLU A 759 -9.93 26.27 40.31
C GLU A 759 -9.97 27.73 39.81
N GLU A 760 -10.24 27.95 38.50
CA GLU A 760 -10.41 29.29 37.94
C GLU A 760 -11.64 30.01 38.53
N ALA A 761 -12.77 29.31 38.65
CA ALA A 761 -13.99 29.87 39.23
C ALA A 761 -13.79 30.23 40.71
N THR A 762 -13.15 29.35 41.46
CA THR A 762 -12.82 29.57 42.88
C THR A 762 -11.87 30.76 43.02
N GLY A 763 -10.83 30.86 42.18
CA GLY A 763 -9.93 32.00 42.14
C GLY A 763 -10.65 33.32 41.85
N LYS A 764 -11.59 33.35 40.90
CA LYS A 764 -12.42 34.53 40.61
C LYS A 764 -13.34 34.93 41.76
N VAL A 765 -13.94 33.95 42.46
CA VAL A 765 -14.77 34.22 43.64
C VAL A 765 -13.94 34.79 44.78
N VAL A 766 -12.78 34.19 45.05
CA VAL A 766 -11.82 34.68 46.07
C VAL A 766 -11.34 36.09 45.74
N LEU A 767 -10.96 36.37 44.49
CA LEU A 767 -10.57 37.71 44.05
C LEU A 767 -11.71 38.73 44.21
N LYS A 768 -12.96 38.33 43.93
CA LYS A 768 -14.13 39.18 44.11
C LYS A 768 -14.40 39.46 45.60
N GLN A 769 -14.24 38.46 46.47
CA GLN A 769 -14.35 38.62 47.92
C GLN A 769 -13.25 39.53 48.47
N LEU A 770 -11.99 39.29 48.10
CA LEU A 770 -10.85 40.12 48.48
C LEU A 770 -11.00 41.57 47.98
N SER A 771 -11.48 41.78 46.76
CA SER A 771 -11.73 43.13 46.23
C SER A 771 -12.79 43.89 47.04
N VAL A 772 -13.83 43.19 47.52
CA VAL A 772 -14.86 43.78 48.39
C VAL A 772 -14.34 44.04 49.80
N GLU A 773 -13.48 43.18 50.36
CA GLU A 773 -12.85 43.40 51.67
C GLU A 773 -11.80 44.52 51.64
N VAL A 774 -10.93 44.56 50.63
CA VAL A 774 -9.94 45.64 50.46
C VAL A 774 -10.62 46.97 50.15
N GLY A 775 -11.72 46.97 49.38
CA GLY A 775 -12.54 48.16 49.13
C GLY A 775 -13.24 48.72 50.38
N LYS A 776 -13.43 47.92 51.44
CA LYS A 776 -13.92 48.38 52.75
C LYS A 776 -12.82 48.99 53.63
N CYS A 777 -11.54 48.79 53.30
CA CYS A 777 -10.38 49.34 54.01
C CYS A 777 -9.94 50.72 53.45
N VAL A 778 -10.86 51.53 52.93
CA VAL A 778 -10.59 52.93 52.56
C VAL A 778 -11.06 53.82 53.72
N TYR A 779 -10.12 54.19 54.61
CA TYR A 779 -10.36 55.23 55.62
C TYR A 779 -10.42 56.64 54.98
N PRO A 780 -11.19 57.58 55.55
CA PRO A 780 -11.31 58.94 55.04
C PRO A 780 -10.02 59.72 55.31
N VAL A 781 -9.50 60.38 54.28
CA VAL A 781 -8.32 61.24 54.35
C VAL A 781 -8.64 62.49 55.18
N GLN A 782 -8.25 62.52 56.46
CA GLN A 782 -8.09 63.77 57.20
C GLN A 782 -6.68 64.32 57.03
N ARG A 783 -6.61 65.63 56.80
CA ARG A 783 -5.39 66.43 56.57
C ARG A 783 -4.38 66.28 57.72
N TYR A 784 -3.13 66.10 57.33
CA TYR A 784 -1.96 66.14 58.20
C TYR A 784 -1.70 67.56 58.74
N ASP A 785 -1.51 67.68 60.06
CA ASP A 785 -0.57 68.64 60.64
C ASP A 785 0.18 67.96 61.81
N ALA A 786 1.51 67.90 61.63
CA ALA A 786 2.61 67.88 62.60
C ALA A 786 2.62 66.91 63.83
N LEU A 787 3.78 66.23 63.93
CA LEU A 787 4.51 65.73 65.12
C LEU A 787 4.29 64.27 65.60
N ASP A 788 5.40 63.53 65.49
CA ASP A 788 5.95 62.46 66.33
C ASP A 788 5.14 61.22 66.78
N TYR A 789 5.76 60.07 66.44
CA TYR A 789 5.85 58.77 67.12
C TYR A 789 4.62 57.89 67.44
N SER A 790 4.86 56.61 67.11
CA SER A 790 4.39 55.37 67.74
C SER A 790 3.16 54.67 67.15
N ALA A 791 3.36 53.36 67.02
CA ALA A 791 2.46 52.38 66.44
C ALA A 791 1.32 52.02 67.38
N ASP A 792 0.16 51.68 66.82
CA ASP A 792 -0.68 50.60 67.35
C ASP A 792 -1.71 50.13 66.32
N CYS A 793 -1.48 48.95 65.76
CA CYS A 793 -2.55 48.12 65.20
C CYS A 793 -2.29 46.69 65.69
N LYS A 794 -2.95 46.33 66.80
CA LYS A 794 -2.90 45.00 67.40
C LYS A 794 -3.46 43.93 66.44
N PRO A 795 -2.87 42.72 66.41
CA PRO A 795 -3.46 41.57 65.75
C PRO A 795 -4.52 40.95 66.68
N THR A 796 -5.77 40.86 66.24
CA THR A 796 -6.74 39.94 66.86
C THR A 796 -6.50 38.55 66.30
N SER A 797 -5.66 37.78 66.99
CA SER A 797 -5.63 36.34 66.89
C SER A 797 -6.84 35.74 67.61
N LYS A 798 -7.54 34.82 66.95
CA LYS A 798 -8.08 33.62 67.60
C LYS A 798 -7.92 32.45 66.65
N ALA A 799 -6.80 31.76 66.83
CA ALA A 799 -6.61 30.41 66.36
C ALA A 799 -7.64 29.49 67.04
N ASN A 800 -8.20 28.56 66.28
CA ASN A 800 -8.70 27.32 66.85
C ASN A 800 -8.07 26.16 66.06
N ASN A 801 -7.04 25.59 66.67
CA ASN A 801 -6.42 24.33 66.26
C ASN A 801 -7.42 23.19 66.47
N ARG A 802 -7.73 22.43 65.42
CA ARG A 802 -7.98 20.99 65.49
C ARG A 802 -7.42 20.34 64.23
N GLY A 803 -6.30 19.64 64.40
CA GLY A 803 -5.76 18.77 63.38
C GLY A 803 -6.59 17.50 63.21
N GLN A 804 -6.53 16.93 62.01
CA GLN A 804 -6.45 15.48 61.83
C GLN A 804 -5.84 15.17 60.45
N ALA A 805 -5.06 14.11 60.44
CA ALA A 805 -4.14 13.69 59.41
C ALA A 805 -4.76 12.61 58.50
N VAL A 806 -4.39 12.63 57.21
CA VAL A 806 -4.05 11.47 56.32
C VAL A 806 -5.22 10.60 55.80
N PRO A 807 -5.13 9.96 54.61
CA PRO A 807 -4.00 9.84 53.68
C PRO A 807 -4.09 10.63 52.37
#